data_AF-A0A354MBZ3-F1
#
_entry.id   AF-A0A354MBZ3-F1
#
_cell.length_a   1.000
_cell.length_b   1.000
_cell.length_c   1.000
_cell.angle_alpha   90.00
_cell.angle_beta   90.00
_cell.angle_gamma   90.00
#
_symmetry.space_group_name_H-M   'P 1'
#
loop_
_entity.id
_entity.type
_entity.pdbx_description
1 polymer ?
#
loop_
_entity_poly.entity_id
_entity_poly.type
_entity_poly.pdbx_seq_one_letter_code
_entity_poly.pdbx_strand_id
1 'polypeptide(L)'
;MKKLSKLISITIIIIMLLVLIINFLSIEVKAAQYKEPESKTTKLSNYPGYTELINNLKEQHPTWTFTIFFTGLDWNQVLKNETTEEHARNLVPATRTGEWLCAYCEANKKTYDEGRWKGASETAVAYYMDPRNFLYEDYIFQFEELGYNEDLHTINGVNTILANCQYLQGNKIEYMTTEGKKATINKSYAQVLMEAGKKYNISPYHLASRIVQEQGTTGTEMVFGNYNSTYRGYYNFFNIGATGDDIMANGLQYAKNKGWTTPEKAIYGGAEFLAKEYIKYGQSTLYLQKFDVVDDYETELYYHQYMQNVSAAKTEGETVKSTYQKMGFVNSSNEVPFNFLIPVYENMPKEKCRYPGSKTIVTQNVEIINSTVTVRQEPKSTAKSLGNLNVGTKILRIEIGASSEGGNRWDKVVLANGTKGYITSNYLKQVDDITNCNEKAIANTDVNLRNGPGTTDTTIITTLTEGQAVTVIEKGKYNGLNGYDWDRVKLSDGTQGYLANKYLNTVTDGSDTSGNELVKVVCEYGLKIRESPGINSKCLTIVEKGTILTRTQKAASTKDGYTWDKVVTGSGIIGYAARAGGNEQNIEPVSPSNPTTSKDFKIVNTNFVCIPNTTVEKVKATYSDAVIKKDNTTITTGNLTTGYKISIDGKDYIIAVKGDSNCDGKVTPADSTIILRAYVGLVNLSGEATVAADTNNDGKVTPADSTTILRAYVGLNNISI
;
A
#
# COMPACT_ATOMS: atom_id res chain seq x y z
N MET A 1 -32.70 26.95 -50.64
CA MET A 1 -31.42 26.24 -50.37
C MET A 1 -30.50 26.97 -49.38
N LYS A 2 -30.11 28.25 -49.59
CA LYS A 2 -29.19 28.97 -48.67
C LYS A 2 -29.66 29.12 -47.21
N LYS A 3 -30.96 29.22 -46.94
CA LYS A 3 -31.49 29.27 -45.55
C LYS A 3 -31.44 27.91 -44.84
N LEU A 4 -31.63 26.82 -45.59
CA LEU A 4 -31.62 25.46 -45.05
C LEU A 4 -30.19 25.00 -44.73
N SER A 5 -29.20 25.36 -45.58
CA SER A 5 -27.79 25.09 -45.29
C SER A 5 -27.29 25.86 -44.07
N LYS A 6 -27.74 27.11 -43.87
CA LYS A 6 -27.38 27.91 -42.69
C LYS A 6 -27.94 27.32 -41.40
N LEU A 7 -29.16 26.77 -41.44
CA LEU A 7 -29.79 26.13 -40.29
C LEU A 7 -29.06 24.83 -39.92
N ILE A 8 -28.73 23.99 -40.91
CA ILE A 8 -27.99 22.72 -40.70
C ILE A 8 -26.59 22.99 -40.13
N SER A 9 -25.87 24.00 -40.64
CA SER A 9 -24.55 24.36 -40.09
C SER A 9 -24.62 24.85 -38.64
N ILE A 10 -25.65 25.63 -38.27
CA ILE A 10 -25.83 26.08 -36.88
C ILE A 10 -26.15 24.89 -35.96
N THR A 11 -26.99 23.95 -36.40
CA THR A 11 -27.32 22.76 -35.61
C THR A 11 -26.10 21.85 -35.42
N ILE A 12 -25.25 21.67 -36.43
CA ILE A 12 -24.01 20.88 -36.32
C ILE A 12 -23.01 21.55 -35.37
N ILE A 13 -22.90 22.88 -35.40
CA ILE A 13 -22.03 23.64 -34.49
C ILE A 13 -22.52 23.53 -33.05
N ILE A 14 -23.84 23.60 -32.81
CA ILE A 14 -24.42 23.42 -31.47
C ILE A 14 -24.20 21.99 -30.95
N ILE A 15 -24.35 20.97 -31.81
CA ILE A 15 -24.08 19.57 -31.44
C ILE A 15 -22.58 19.36 -31.15
N MET A 16 -21.67 19.94 -31.95
CA MET A 16 -20.23 19.90 -31.66
C MET A 16 -19.88 20.61 -30.35
N LEU A 17 -20.50 21.76 -30.06
CA LEU A 17 -20.34 22.48 -28.79
C LEU A 17 -20.89 21.68 -27.61
N LEU A 18 -22.03 21.01 -27.75
CA LEU A 18 -22.58 20.12 -26.71
C LEU A 18 -21.71 18.89 -26.49
N VAL A 19 -21.16 18.28 -27.54
CA VAL A 19 -20.22 17.15 -27.45
C VAL A 19 -18.88 17.58 -26.85
N LEU A 20 -18.41 18.81 -27.15
CA LEU A 20 -17.26 19.41 -26.48
C LEU A 20 -17.55 19.68 -25.00
N ILE A 21 -18.71 20.21 -24.64
CA ILE A 21 -19.09 20.46 -23.24
C ILE A 21 -19.26 19.14 -22.45
N ILE A 22 -19.77 18.08 -23.09
CA ILE A 22 -19.86 16.74 -22.47
C ILE A 22 -18.46 16.10 -22.31
N ASN A 23 -17.51 16.39 -23.20
CA ASN A 23 -16.12 15.95 -23.07
C ASN A 23 -15.26 16.84 -22.14
N PHE A 24 -15.71 18.05 -21.80
CA PHE A 24 -15.10 18.96 -20.83
C PHE A 24 -15.73 18.86 -19.43
N LEU A 25 -16.86 18.16 -19.31
CA LEU A 25 -17.30 17.60 -18.04
C LEU A 25 -16.48 16.34 -17.80
N SER A 26 -15.25 16.53 -17.31
CA SER A 26 -14.64 15.55 -16.44
C SER A 26 -15.67 15.27 -15.35
N ILE A 27 -16.42 14.17 -15.47
CA ILE A 27 -17.10 13.62 -14.32
C ILE A 27 -15.98 13.02 -13.49
N GLU A 28 -15.29 13.88 -12.73
CA GLU A 28 -14.70 13.43 -11.49
C GLU A 28 -15.88 12.92 -10.66
N VAL A 29 -16.12 11.63 -10.69
CA VAL A 29 -16.87 10.98 -9.61
C VAL A 29 -15.95 11.00 -8.41
N LYS A 30 -15.77 12.18 -7.79
CA LYS A 30 -15.32 12.22 -6.40
C LYS A 30 -16.48 11.64 -5.60
N ALA A 31 -16.29 10.46 -5.03
CA ALA A 31 -17.27 9.91 -4.10
C ALA A 31 -17.46 10.96 -2.99
N ALA A 32 -18.63 11.59 -2.95
CA ALA A 32 -18.90 12.64 -1.99
C ALA A 32 -18.90 12.01 -0.59
N GLN A 33 -17.92 12.37 0.22
CA GLN A 33 -17.87 12.04 1.63
C GLN A 33 -19.16 12.47 2.32
N TYR A 34 -19.75 11.58 3.12
CA TYR A 34 -20.96 11.93 3.87
C TYR A 34 -21.09 11.15 5.17
N LYS A 35 -21.86 11.73 6.10
CA LYS A 35 -22.13 11.18 7.43
C LYS A 35 -23.63 10.90 7.57
N GLU A 36 -23.99 9.77 8.15
CA GLU A 36 -25.38 9.47 8.49
C GLU A 36 -25.47 8.69 9.82
N PRO A 37 -26.52 8.92 10.64
CA PRO A 37 -26.76 8.09 11.81
C PRO A 37 -26.85 6.61 11.42
N GLU A 38 -26.23 5.74 12.21
CA GLU A 38 -26.22 4.30 11.93
C GLU A 38 -27.64 3.73 11.82
N SER A 39 -28.59 4.26 12.61
CA SER A 39 -30.00 3.86 12.57
C SER A 39 -30.73 4.20 11.25
N LYS A 40 -30.14 5.04 10.39
CA LYS A 40 -30.73 5.47 9.11
C LYS A 40 -30.08 4.81 7.90
N THR A 41 -28.90 4.19 8.05
CA THR A 41 -28.18 3.60 6.92
C THR A 41 -28.56 2.14 6.70
N THR A 42 -28.75 1.77 5.44
CA THR A 42 -28.82 0.35 5.02
C THR A 42 -27.51 -0.12 4.39
N LYS A 43 -26.58 0.79 4.07
CA LYS A 43 -25.36 0.47 3.33
C LYS A 43 -24.30 -0.23 4.19
N LEU A 44 -24.40 -0.12 5.52
CA LEU A 44 -23.47 -0.78 6.43
C LEU A 44 -23.46 -2.31 6.26
N SER A 45 -24.55 -2.91 5.75
CA SER A 45 -24.60 -4.34 5.42
C SER A 45 -23.60 -4.77 4.34
N ASN A 46 -23.12 -3.84 3.52
CA ASN A 46 -22.07 -4.11 2.52
C ASN A 46 -20.68 -4.29 3.17
N TYR A 47 -20.55 -3.93 4.45
CA TYR A 47 -19.31 -3.95 5.22
C TYR A 47 -19.45 -4.91 6.42
N PRO A 48 -19.23 -6.21 6.22
CA PRO A 48 -19.46 -7.20 7.26
C PRO A 48 -18.62 -6.93 8.52
N GLY A 49 -19.21 -7.22 9.68
CA GLY A 49 -18.60 -7.09 11.00
C GLY A 49 -18.97 -5.83 11.77
N TYR A 50 -19.36 -4.73 11.12
CA TYR A 50 -19.69 -3.48 11.83
C TYR A 50 -20.98 -3.57 12.67
N THR A 51 -22.08 -4.02 12.06
CA THR A 51 -23.41 -4.03 12.69
C THR A 51 -23.43 -4.80 14.01
N GLU A 52 -22.82 -5.99 14.05
CA GLU A 52 -22.76 -6.81 15.26
C GLU A 52 -21.98 -6.10 16.38
N LEU A 53 -20.82 -5.51 16.06
CA LEU A 53 -19.98 -4.83 17.04
C LEU A 53 -20.65 -3.58 17.60
N ILE A 54 -21.31 -2.79 16.76
CA ILE A 54 -22.05 -1.59 17.18
C ILE A 54 -23.23 -1.98 18.08
N ASN A 55 -23.97 -3.03 17.72
CA ASN A 55 -25.10 -3.50 18.53
C ASN A 55 -24.64 -3.98 19.91
N ASN A 56 -23.52 -4.69 20.01
CA ASN A 56 -22.95 -5.09 21.29
C ASN A 56 -22.60 -3.88 22.19
N LEU A 57 -22.07 -2.80 21.60
CA LEU A 57 -21.80 -1.57 22.33
C LEU A 57 -23.08 -0.86 22.78
N LYS A 58 -24.12 -0.82 21.94
CA LYS A 58 -25.43 -0.24 22.30
C LYS A 58 -26.12 -1.01 23.43
N GLU A 59 -25.96 -2.32 23.45
CA GLU A 59 -26.51 -3.17 24.53
C GLU A 59 -25.82 -2.87 25.87
N GLN A 60 -24.51 -2.63 25.84
CA GLN A 60 -23.72 -2.25 27.03
C GLN A 60 -23.98 -0.80 27.45
N HIS A 61 -24.15 0.10 26.48
CA HIS A 61 -24.32 1.54 26.68
C HIS A 61 -25.50 2.10 25.87
N PRO A 62 -26.74 1.99 26.38
CA PRO A 62 -27.93 2.40 25.64
C PRO A 62 -28.00 3.91 25.31
N THR A 63 -27.22 4.72 26.02
CA THR A 63 -27.14 6.17 25.80
C THR A 63 -26.18 6.56 24.66
N TRP A 64 -25.36 5.62 24.18
CA TRP A 64 -24.38 5.88 23.13
C TRP A 64 -25.01 5.85 21.75
N THR A 65 -24.55 6.76 20.90
CA THR A 65 -25.00 6.92 19.52
C THR A 65 -23.85 6.74 18.55
N PHE A 66 -24.18 6.37 17.31
CA PHE A 66 -23.20 6.03 16.29
C PHE A 66 -23.56 6.73 14.99
N THR A 67 -22.59 7.42 14.41
CA THR A 67 -22.67 8.04 13.10
C THR A 67 -21.69 7.35 12.18
N ILE A 68 -22.17 6.87 11.04
CA ILE A 68 -21.31 6.25 10.03
C ILE A 68 -20.79 7.32 9.09
N PHE A 69 -19.47 7.37 8.94
CA PHE A 69 -18.79 8.24 8.00
C PHE A 69 -18.34 7.43 6.79
N PHE A 70 -19.07 7.57 5.68
CA PHE A 70 -18.69 6.96 4.41
C PHE A 70 -17.63 7.84 3.75
N THR A 71 -16.38 7.38 3.77
CA THR A 71 -15.24 8.18 3.29
C THR A 71 -15.20 8.27 1.76
N GLY A 72 -15.84 7.34 1.05
CA GLY A 72 -15.75 7.24 -0.41
C GLY A 72 -14.34 6.94 -0.92
N LEU A 73 -13.39 6.68 -0.02
CA LEU A 73 -12.00 6.39 -0.36
C LEU A 73 -11.80 4.88 -0.51
N ASP A 74 -11.08 4.48 -1.54
CA ASP A 74 -10.69 3.08 -1.73
C ASP A 74 -9.66 2.66 -0.66
N TRP A 75 -10.01 1.65 0.12
CA TRP A 75 -9.20 1.12 1.22
C TRP A 75 -7.75 0.82 0.82
N ASN A 76 -7.54 0.22 -0.35
CA ASN A 76 -6.20 -0.20 -0.77
C ASN A 76 -5.36 1.02 -1.15
N GLN A 77 -5.96 2.03 -1.79
CA GLN A 77 -5.28 3.27 -2.10
C GLN A 77 -4.96 4.08 -0.85
N VAL A 78 -5.86 4.13 0.14
CA VAL A 78 -5.58 4.76 1.44
C VAL A 78 -4.37 4.08 2.09
N LEU A 79 -4.36 2.74 2.18
CA LEU A 79 -3.23 2.01 2.76
C LEU A 79 -1.90 2.34 2.07
N LYS A 80 -1.88 2.37 0.74
CA LYS A 80 -0.67 2.71 -0.02
C LYS A 80 -0.20 4.13 0.26
N ASN A 81 -1.09 5.11 0.33
CA ASN A 81 -0.74 6.49 0.68
C ASN A 81 -0.25 6.60 2.14
N GLU A 82 -0.81 5.80 3.05
CA GLU A 82 -0.38 5.77 4.44
C GLU A 82 0.99 5.11 4.67
N THR A 83 1.43 4.22 3.77
CA THR A 83 2.65 3.40 4.02
C THR A 83 3.78 3.61 3.02
N THR A 84 3.48 4.07 1.79
CA THR A 84 4.44 4.09 0.68
C THR A 84 4.75 5.48 0.11
N GLU A 85 3.83 6.45 0.25
CA GLU A 85 4.08 7.85 -0.16
C GLU A 85 5.18 8.48 0.71
N GLU A 86 5.01 8.33 2.02
CA GLU A 86 6.00 8.76 3.00
C GLU A 86 6.15 7.66 4.04
N HIS A 87 7.21 6.87 3.94
CA HIS A 87 7.50 5.78 4.89
C HIS A 87 7.67 6.24 6.36
N ALA A 88 7.56 7.54 6.62
CA ALA A 88 7.58 8.17 7.94
C ALA A 88 6.18 8.60 8.44
N ARG A 89 5.12 8.49 7.61
CA ARG A 89 3.76 8.89 7.98
C ARG A 89 3.21 8.03 9.12
N ASN A 90 3.51 6.73 9.07
CA ASN A 90 3.19 5.78 10.12
C ASN A 90 4.45 5.11 10.67
N LEU A 91 4.62 5.20 11.99
CA LEU A 91 5.74 4.69 12.74
C LEU A 91 5.28 3.71 13.81
N VAL A 92 6.15 2.74 14.09
CA VAL A 92 6.01 1.77 15.18
C VAL A 92 7.26 1.82 16.08
N PRO A 93 7.15 1.48 17.38
CA PRO A 93 8.30 1.45 18.26
C PRO A 93 9.40 0.55 17.71
N ALA A 94 10.67 0.95 17.86
CA ALA A 94 11.83 0.19 17.34
C ALA A 94 11.97 -1.23 17.93
N THR A 95 11.26 -1.53 19.02
CA THR A 95 11.15 -2.88 19.61
C THR A 95 10.29 -3.84 18.79
N ARG A 96 9.47 -3.33 17.86
CA ARG A 96 8.68 -4.16 16.94
C ARG A 96 9.58 -4.82 15.89
N THR A 97 9.18 -5.99 15.42
CA THR A 97 9.95 -6.81 14.47
C THR A 97 9.04 -7.48 13.44
N GLY A 98 9.63 -8.00 12.36
CA GLY A 98 8.91 -8.80 11.37
C GLY A 98 7.80 -8.01 10.67
N GLU A 99 6.58 -8.56 10.69
CA GLU A 99 5.41 -8.00 9.99
C GLU A 99 4.99 -6.61 10.44
N TRP A 100 5.57 -6.09 11.52
CA TRP A 100 5.35 -4.72 11.95
C TRP A 100 6.08 -3.69 11.09
N LEU A 101 7.17 -4.09 10.43
CA LEU A 101 8.16 -3.17 9.88
C LEU A 101 8.01 -3.00 8.36
N CYS A 102 8.13 -1.77 7.89
CA CYS A 102 8.17 -1.44 6.47
C CYS A 102 9.40 -2.09 5.82
N ALA A 103 9.16 -2.88 4.75
CA ALA A 103 10.21 -3.59 4.04
C ALA A 103 11.30 -2.66 3.48
N TYR A 104 10.90 -1.53 2.88
CA TYR A 104 11.84 -0.53 2.36
C TYR A 104 12.69 0.08 3.48
N CYS A 105 12.07 0.48 4.60
CA CYS A 105 12.80 1.06 5.73
C CYS A 105 13.81 0.07 6.31
N GLU A 106 13.44 -1.21 6.44
CA GLU A 106 14.34 -2.25 6.95
C GLU A 106 15.50 -2.51 5.99
N ALA A 107 15.23 -2.63 4.68
CA ALA A 107 16.27 -2.82 3.67
C ALA A 107 17.30 -1.68 3.65
N ASN A 108 16.84 -0.45 3.89
CA ASN A 108 17.66 0.76 3.90
C ASN A 108 18.14 1.17 5.30
N LYS A 109 17.89 0.37 6.34
CA LYS A 109 18.24 0.66 7.74
C LYS A 109 17.74 2.03 8.22
N LYS A 110 16.59 2.48 7.70
CA LYS A 110 16.01 3.79 8.00
C LYS A 110 15.30 3.77 9.35
N THR A 111 15.66 4.71 10.22
CA THR A 111 15.06 4.90 11.55
C THR A 111 14.67 6.36 11.76
N TYR A 112 13.83 6.62 12.77
CA TYR A 112 13.28 7.94 13.09
C TYR A 112 13.43 8.24 14.60
N ASP A 113 13.42 9.54 14.95
CA ASP A 113 13.69 10.11 16.28
C ASP A 113 14.82 9.41 17.04
N GLU A 114 16.04 9.53 16.50
CA GLU A 114 17.27 8.98 17.10
C GLU A 114 17.23 7.45 17.28
N GLY A 115 16.46 6.75 16.45
CA GLY A 115 16.38 5.28 16.45
C GLY A 115 15.27 4.70 17.32
N ARG A 116 14.41 5.53 17.92
CA ARG A 116 13.29 5.07 18.75
C ARG A 116 12.12 4.51 17.93
N TRP A 117 12.03 4.91 16.66
CA TRP A 117 10.93 4.55 15.78
C TRP A 117 11.40 3.97 14.45
N LYS A 118 10.57 3.09 13.89
CA LYS A 118 10.74 2.47 12.57
C LYS A 118 9.47 2.64 11.75
N GLY A 119 9.60 2.68 10.42
CA GLY A 119 8.44 2.77 9.52
C GLY A 119 7.53 1.55 9.67
N ALA A 120 6.22 1.80 9.75
CA ALA A 120 5.20 0.76 9.87
C ALA A 120 4.95 0.04 8.54
N SER A 121 4.69 -1.26 8.57
CA SER A 121 4.25 -2.01 7.39
C SER A 121 2.79 -1.70 7.01
N GLU A 122 2.40 -2.06 5.79
CA GLU A 122 0.99 -2.04 5.36
C GLU A 122 0.09 -2.86 6.29
N THR A 123 0.54 -4.03 6.75
CA THR A 123 -0.20 -4.85 7.71
C THR A 123 -0.41 -4.15 9.06
N ALA A 124 0.61 -3.43 9.56
CA ALA A 124 0.52 -2.70 10.82
C ALA A 124 -0.44 -1.52 10.71
N VAL A 125 -0.38 -0.76 9.60
CA VAL A 125 -1.30 0.34 9.34
C VAL A 125 -2.73 -0.18 9.16
N ALA A 126 -2.93 -1.22 8.36
CA ALA A 126 -4.24 -1.84 8.14
C ALA A 126 -4.91 -2.30 9.45
N TYR A 127 -4.14 -2.86 10.38
CA TYR A 127 -4.66 -3.23 11.69
C TYR A 127 -5.24 -2.03 12.47
N TYR A 128 -4.51 -0.91 12.52
CA TYR A 128 -4.96 0.28 13.25
C TYR A 128 -5.99 1.13 12.49
N MET A 129 -5.97 1.06 11.16
CA MET A 129 -6.90 1.79 10.31
C MET A 129 -8.26 1.08 10.23
N ASP A 130 -8.36 -0.23 10.43
CA ASP A 130 -9.62 -0.96 10.39
C ASP A 130 -10.44 -0.71 11.67
N PRO A 131 -11.54 0.07 11.63
CA PRO A 131 -12.29 0.43 12.83
C PRO A 131 -12.88 -0.79 13.54
N ARG A 132 -13.16 -1.88 12.83
CA ARG A 132 -13.75 -3.11 13.40
C ARG A 132 -12.83 -3.78 14.43
N ASN A 133 -11.53 -3.46 14.44
CA ASN A 133 -10.61 -3.91 15.48
C ASN A 133 -10.81 -3.19 16.82
N PHE A 134 -11.53 -2.06 16.81
CA PHE A 134 -11.61 -1.14 17.94
C PHE A 134 -13.04 -0.75 18.31
N LEU A 135 -14.05 -1.37 17.70
CA LEU A 135 -15.45 -1.26 18.12
C LEU A 135 -15.72 -2.13 19.36
N TYR A 136 -15.01 -1.82 20.43
CA TYR A 136 -15.10 -2.44 21.76
C TYR A 136 -14.99 -1.33 22.81
N GLU A 137 -15.60 -1.51 23.98
CA GLU A 137 -15.65 -0.46 25.02
C GLU A 137 -14.25 0.08 25.35
N ASP A 138 -13.23 -0.78 25.37
CA ASP A 138 -11.84 -0.40 25.66
C ASP A 138 -11.21 0.55 24.64
N TYR A 139 -11.69 0.58 23.39
CA TYR A 139 -11.01 1.26 22.29
C TYR A 139 -11.89 2.25 21.53
N ILE A 140 -13.20 2.30 21.81
CA ILE A 140 -14.19 3.08 21.05
C ILE A 140 -13.96 4.60 21.12
N PHE A 141 -13.36 5.11 22.20
CA PHE A 141 -13.15 6.55 22.42
C PHE A 141 -12.16 7.20 21.45
N GLN A 142 -11.41 6.43 20.65
CA GLN A 142 -10.68 7.00 19.52
C GLN A 142 -11.61 7.56 18.41
N PHE A 143 -12.88 7.14 18.42
CA PHE A 143 -13.91 7.57 17.48
C PHE A 143 -14.91 8.56 18.10
N GLU A 144 -14.69 9.03 19.34
CA GLU A 144 -15.56 10.02 19.96
C GLU A 144 -15.61 11.29 19.09
N GLU A 145 -16.81 11.71 18.71
CA GLU A 145 -17.00 12.94 17.94
C GLU A 145 -16.92 14.16 18.87
N LEU A 146 -15.79 14.86 18.79
CA LEU A 146 -15.48 16.06 19.56
C LEU A 146 -16.16 17.32 19.02
N GLY A 147 -16.97 17.21 17.96
CA GLY A 147 -17.76 18.32 17.42
C GLY A 147 -19.00 18.63 18.26
N TYR A 148 -19.60 19.82 18.08
CA TYR A 148 -20.85 20.13 18.77
C TYR A 148 -22.04 19.43 18.09
N ASN A 149 -22.78 18.64 18.86
CA ASN A 149 -24.05 18.02 18.46
C ASN A 149 -25.20 18.52 19.36
N GLU A 150 -26.21 19.17 18.78
CA GLU A 150 -27.34 19.75 19.53
C GLU A 150 -28.36 18.72 20.02
N ASP A 151 -28.45 17.57 19.35
CA ASP A 151 -29.33 16.46 19.76
C ASP A 151 -28.74 15.69 20.95
N LEU A 152 -27.41 15.66 21.06
CA LEU A 152 -26.66 14.94 22.10
C LEU A 152 -26.37 15.81 23.34
N HIS A 153 -25.88 17.03 23.10
CA HIS A 153 -25.35 17.87 24.16
C HIS A 153 -26.44 18.71 24.81
N THR A 154 -26.55 18.59 26.13
CA THR A 154 -27.53 19.32 26.94
C THR A 154 -26.86 20.04 28.10
N ILE A 155 -27.50 21.10 28.60
CA ILE A 155 -27.09 21.77 29.84
C ILE A 155 -27.04 20.77 31.01
N ASN A 156 -27.99 19.83 31.06
CA ASN A 156 -28.02 18.80 32.11
C ASN A 156 -26.79 17.89 32.03
N GLY A 157 -26.41 17.42 30.84
CA GLY A 157 -25.20 16.62 30.67
C GLY A 157 -23.93 17.35 31.09
N VAL A 158 -23.81 18.65 30.77
CA VAL A 158 -22.69 19.46 31.27
C VAL A 158 -22.74 19.58 32.80
N ASN A 159 -23.92 19.79 33.40
CA ASN A 159 -24.06 19.84 34.86
C ASN A 159 -23.68 18.50 35.52
N THR A 160 -24.03 17.36 34.93
CA THR A 160 -23.60 16.04 35.39
C THR A 160 -22.07 15.97 35.42
N ILE A 161 -21.41 16.49 34.39
CA ILE A 161 -19.94 16.49 34.33
C ILE A 161 -19.32 17.35 35.43
N LEU A 162 -19.92 18.52 35.66
CA LEU A 162 -19.42 19.49 36.63
C LEU A 162 -19.88 19.20 38.07
N ALA A 163 -20.70 18.18 38.32
CA ALA A 163 -21.43 18.00 39.58
C ALA A 163 -20.55 18.04 40.83
N ASN A 164 -19.31 17.55 40.74
CA ASN A 164 -18.36 17.52 41.85
C ASN A 164 -17.49 18.80 41.96
N CYS A 165 -17.62 19.73 41.02
CA CYS A 165 -16.88 20.99 40.98
C CYS A 165 -17.71 22.13 41.56
N GLN A 166 -17.69 22.29 42.89
CA GLN A 166 -18.53 23.28 43.59
C GLN A 166 -18.36 24.71 43.06
N TYR A 167 -17.14 25.09 42.65
CA TYR A 167 -16.84 26.42 42.08
C TYR A 167 -17.45 26.66 40.69
N LEU A 168 -17.98 25.61 40.04
CA LEU A 168 -18.64 25.67 38.73
C LEU A 168 -20.16 25.50 38.82
N GLN A 169 -20.72 25.40 40.03
CA GLN A 169 -22.15 25.21 40.24
C GLN A 169 -22.92 26.53 40.33
N GLY A 170 -24.24 26.44 40.15
CA GLY A 170 -25.17 27.58 40.30
C GLY A 170 -25.61 28.22 38.99
N ASN A 171 -26.56 29.16 39.11
CA ASN A 171 -27.22 29.79 37.96
C ASN A 171 -26.60 31.13 37.54
N LYS A 172 -25.55 31.57 38.23
CA LYS A 172 -24.83 32.82 37.99
C LYS A 172 -23.34 32.60 38.29
N ILE A 173 -22.48 33.31 37.58
CA ILE A 173 -21.03 33.27 37.81
C ILE A 173 -20.62 34.58 38.48
N GLU A 174 -20.19 34.49 39.75
CA GLU A 174 -19.51 35.60 40.42
C GLU A 174 -18.02 35.57 40.10
N TYR A 175 -17.43 36.72 39.76
CA TYR A 175 -16.03 36.83 39.37
C TYR A 175 -15.41 38.15 39.81
N MET A 176 -14.08 38.21 39.79
CA MET A 176 -13.25 39.37 40.12
C MET A 176 -12.90 40.13 38.84
N THR A 177 -13.10 41.45 38.81
CA THR A 177 -12.64 42.30 37.70
C THR A 177 -11.16 42.64 37.83
N THR A 178 -10.58 43.19 36.77
CA THR A 178 -9.18 43.70 36.76
C THR A 178 -8.94 44.80 37.79
N GLU A 179 -9.99 45.51 38.22
CA GLU A 179 -9.95 46.52 39.28
C GLU A 179 -10.09 45.92 40.69
N GLY A 180 -10.26 44.59 40.80
CA GLY A 180 -10.46 43.90 42.07
C GLY A 180 -11.85 44.06 42.68
N LYS A 181 -12.87 44.33 41.86
CA LYS A 181 -14.27 44.36 42.29
C LYS A 181 -14.96 43.04 41.96
N LYS A 182 -15.95 42.65 42.77
CA LYS A 182 -16.85 41.54 42.42
C LYS A 182 -17.83 41.98 41.34
N ALA A 183 -18.07 41.13 40.36
CA ALA A 183 -19.05 41.27 39.30
C ALA A 183 -19.78 39.95 39.07
N THR A 184 -20.88 39.99 38.31
CA THR A 184 -21.74 38.82 38.08
C THR A 184 -22.09 38.67 36.61
N ILE A 185 -22.01 37.45 36.10
CA ILE A 185 -22.57 37.02 34.83
C ILE A 185 -23.86 36.25 35.13
N ASN A 186 -24.98 36.66 34.52
CA ASN A 186 -26.29 36.02 34.73
C ASN A 186 -26.46 34.75 33.87
N LYS A 187 -25.48 33.84 33.94
CA LYS A 187 -25.47 32.52 33.29
C LYS A 187 -24.81 31.51 34.23
N SER A 188 -25.15 30.23 34.13
CA SER A 188 -24.36 29.15 34.71
C SER A 188 -23.12 28.84 33.89
N TYR A 189 -22.12 28.17 34.48
CA TYR A 189 -20.98 27.66 33.73
C TYR A 189 -21.40 26.67 32.63
N ALA A 190 -22.41 25.84 32.90
CA ALA A 190 -22.95 24.93 31.89
C ALA A 190 -23.53 25.66 30.69
N GLN A 191 -24.24 26.78 30.88
CA GLN A 191 -24.71 27.61 29.78
C GLN A 191 -23.54 28.20 28.99
N VAL A 192 -22.53 28.75 29.66
CA VAL A 192 -21.35 29.31 29.00
C VAL A 192 -20.59 28.25 28.18
N LEU A 193 -20.43 27.04 28.71
CA LEU A 193 -19.78 25.93 28.02
C LEU A 193 -20.60 25.43 26.82
N MET A 194 -21.92 25.32 26.96
CA MET A 194 -22.81 24.98 25.85
C MET A 194 -22.73 26.02 24.72
N GLU A 195 -22.75 27.31 25.05
CA GLU A 195 -22.63 28.37 24.06
C GLU A 195 -21.24 28.40 23.40
N ALA A 196 -20.16 28.20 24.17
CA ALA A 196 -18.81 28.12 23.64
C ALA A 196 -18.66 26.92 22.69
N GLY A 197 -19.17 25.75 23.10
CA GLY A 197 -19.20 24.54 22.29
C GLY A 197 -19.93 24.76 20.97
N LYS A 198 -21.13 25.33 21.02
CA LYS A 198 -21.91 25.67 19.82
C LYS A 198 -21.19 26.67 18.91
N LYS A 199 -20.56 27.70 19.49
CA LYS A 199 -19.88 28.76 18.72
C LYS A 199 -18.65 28.24 17.98
N TYR A 200 -17.85 27.38 18.62
CA TYR A 200 -16.59 26.90 18.07
C TYR A 200 -16.65 25.46 17.54
N ASN A 201 -17.86 24.90 17.43
CA ASN A 201 -18.12 23.53 17.00
C ASN A 201 -17.29 22.49 17.77
N ILE A 202 -17.27 22.58 19.10
CA ILE A 202 -16.56 21.65 19.98
C ILE A 202 -17.51 21.08 21.04
N SER A 203 -17.32 19.83 21.43
CA SER A 203 -18.14 19.17 22.42
C SER A 203 -18.06 19.91 23.77
N PRO A 204 -19.19 20.43 24.30
CA PRO A 204 -19.23 21.04 25.62
C PRO A 204 -18.98 20.00 26.73
N TYR A 205 -19.19 18.71 26.45
CA TYR A 205 -18.82 17.63 27.37
C TYR A 205 -17.31 17.45 27.40
N HIS A 206 -16.64 17.50 26.25
CA HIS A 206 -15.18 17.54 26.17
C HIS A 206 -14.61 18.77 26.90
N LEU A 207 -15.15 19.97 26.64
CA LEU A 207 -14.73 21.19 27.32
C LEU A 207 -14.89 21.08 28.84
N ALA A 208 -16.07 20.67 29.32
CA ALA A 208 -16.33 20.50 30.75
C ALA A 208 -15.36 19.50 31.38
N SER A 209 -15.13 18.36 30.73
CA SER A 209 -14.25 17.32 31.24
C SER A 209 -12.79 17.76 31.27
N ARG A 210 -12.33 18.53 30.27
CA ARG A 210 -11.01 19.18 30.30
C ARG A 210 -10.88 20.13 31.49
N ILE A 211 -11.87 20.95 31.78
CA ILE A 211 -11.81 21.84 32.96
C ILE A 211 -11.65 21.02 34.24
N VAL A 212 -12.43 19.97 34.42
CA VAL A 212 -12.31 19.10 35.61
C VAL A 212 -10.94 18.42 35.68
N GLN A 213 -10.40 17.96 34.55
CA GLN A 213 -9.06 17.36 34.49
C GLN A 213 -7.96 18.37 34.83
N GLU A 214 -8.02 19.56 34.26
CA GLU A 214 -6.96 20.58 34.33
C GLU A 214 -6.99 21.38 35.64
N GLN A 215 -8.18 21.56 36.23
CA GLN A 215 -8.39 22.42 37.41
C GLN A 215 -8.75 21.62 38.67
N GLY A 216 -9.05 20.32 38.53
CA GLY A 216 -9.59 19.51 39.61
C GLY A 216 -11.00 19.92 40.04
N THR A 217 -11.50 19.24 41.07
CA THR A 217 -12.84 19.48 41.64
C THR A 217 -12.89 20.73 42.52
N THR A 218 -11.75 21.24 42.98
CA THR A 218 -11.64 22.42 43.83
C THR A 218 -11.29 23.71 43.08
N GLY A 219 -10.79 23.60 41.84
CA GLY A 219 -10.26 24.73 41.08
C GLY A 219 -8.86 25.13 41.52
N THR A 220 -8.17 25.92 40.68
CA THR A 220 -6.88 26.56 40.99
C THR A 220 -7.00 28.09 40.98
N GLU A 221 -5.95 28.79 41.40
CA GLU A 221 -5.89 30.26 41.34
C GLU A 221 -6.15 30.81 39.92
N MET A 222 -5.92 30.02 38.87
CA MET A 222 -6.16 30.42 37.49
C MET A 222 -7.64 30.60 37.13
N VAL A 223 -8.56 30.02 37.91
CA VAL A 223 -10.01 30.13 37.66
C VAL A 223 -10.75 31.03 38.65
N PHE A 224 -10.06 31.51 39.70
CA PHE A 224 -10.65 32.42 40.70
C PHE A 224 -10.36 33.91 40.40
N GLY A 225 -9.32 34.20 39.62
CA GLY A 225 -8.98 35.57 39.21
C GLY A 225 -8.40 36.43 40.33
N ASN A 226 -7.83 35.81 41.37
CA ASN A 226 -7.25 36.52 42.53
C ASN A 226 -5.80 36.14 42.86
N TYR A 227 -5.05 35.62 41.88
CA TYR A 227 -3.69 35.11 42.08
C TYR A 227 -2.71 36.15 42.68
N ASN A 228 -2.49 37.29 42.02
CA ASN A 228 -1.71 38.43 42.55
C ASN A 228 -2.13 39.74 41.85
N SER A 229 -1.52 40.88 42.22
CA SER A 229 -1.87 42.20 41.64
C SER A 229 -1.66 42.29 40.13
N THR A 230 -0.70 41.56 39.56
CA THR A 230 -0.36 41.60 38.13
C THR A 230 -1.40 40.87 37.27
N TYR A 231 -1.96 39.78 37.81
CA TYR A 231 -2.86 38.85 37.11
C TYR A 231 -4.29 38.82 37.66
N ARG A 232 -4.64 39.73 38.57
CA ARG A 232 -5.99 39.88 39.09
C ARG A 232 -6.99 40.11 37.95
N GLY A 233 -8.12 39.41 38.02
CA GLY A 233 -9.21 39.49 37.05
C GLY A 233 -8.94 38.82 35.70
N TYR A 234 -7.88 38.02 35.60
CA TYR A 234 -7.62 37.16 34.45
C TYR A 234 -7.90 35.70 34.78
N TYR A 235 -8.41 34.97 33.79
CA TYR A 235 -8.93 33.62 33.97
C TYR A 235 -8.35 32.67 32.92
N ASN A 236 -8.01 31.45 33.32
CA ASN A 236 -7.59 30.38 32.41
C ASN A 236 -8.12 29.04 32.91
N PHE A 237 -9.08 28.46 32.19
CA PHE A 237 -9.77 27.22 32.58
C PHE A 237 -9.11 25.95 32.00
N PHE A 238 -8.19 26.10 31.05
CA PHE A 238 -7.65 24.99 30.24
C PHE A 238 -6.12 24.92 30.27
N ASN A 239 -5.47 25.59 31.23
CA ASN A 239 -4.01 25.60 31.38
C ASN A 239 -3.24 26.03 30.10
N ILE A 240 -3.87 26.83 29.24
CA ILE A 240 -3.27 27.24 27.96
C ILE A 240 -2.09 28.18 28.25
N GLY A 241 -0.89 27.80 27.79
CA GLY A 241 0.34 28.53 28.06
C GLY A 241 0.94 28.31 29.46
N ALA A 242 0.40 27.37 30.25
CA ALA A 242 0.88 27.05 31.59
C ALA A 242 2.08 26.07 31.55
N THR A 243 3.23 26.55 31.09
CA THR A 243 4.47 25.75 30.93
C THR A 243 5.64 26.37 31.70
N GLY A 244 6.70 25.60 31.95
CA GLY A 244 7.93 26.08 32.60
C GLY A 244 7.85 26.11 34.13
N ASP A 245 8.76 26.87 34.75
CA ASP A 245 8.97 26.83 36.22
C ASP A 245 7.82 27.43 37.03
N ASP A 246 7.09 28.41 36.47
CA ASP A 246 5.88 28.99 37.08
C ASP A 246 4.67 28.83 36.14
N ILE A 247 4.08 27.64 36.20
CA ILE A 247 2.95 27.24 35.35
C ILE A 247 1.74 28.20 35.49
N MET A 248 1.46 28.70 36.69
CA MET A 248 0.25 29.52 36.94
C MET A 248 0.45 30.94 36.43
N ALA A 249 1.59 31.57 36.73
CA ALA A 249 1.87 32.91 36.22
C ALA A 249 1.93 32.94 34.69
N ASN A 250 2.52 31.92 34.05
CA ASN A 250 2.61 31.84 32.60
C ASN A 250 1.24 31.62 31.94
N GLY A 251 0.41 30.74 32.50
CA GLY A 251 -0.97 30.55 32.04
C GLY A 251 -1.83 31.83 32.17
N LEU A 252 -1.64 32.59 33.25
CA LEU A 252 -2.34 33.87 33.46
C LEU A 252 -1.77 35.01 32.61
N GLN A 253 -0.48 34.99 32.30
CA GLN A 253 0.13 35.92 31.36
C GLN A 253 -0.42 35.71 29.95
N TYR A 254 -0.62 34.45 29.53
CA TYR A 254 -1.29 34.12 28.28
C TYR A 254 -2.73 34.67 28.27
N ALA A 255 -3.49 34.39 29.33
CA ALA A 255 -4.86 34.89 29.50
C ALA A 255 -4.94 36.43 29.42
N LYS A 256 -3.98 37.12 30.04
CA LYS A 256 -3.83 38.58 29.98
C LYS A 256 -3.59 39.08 28.57
N ASN A 257 -2.66 38.47 27.84
CA ASN A 257 -2.37 38.84 26.45
C ASN A 257 -3.56 38.61 25.51
N LYS A 258 -4.41 37.63 25.81
CA LYS A 258 -5.65 37.35 25.08
C LYS A 258 -6.87 38.14 25.56
N GLY A 259 -6.73 38.95 26.63
CA GLY A 259 -7.82 39.76 27.17
C GLY A 259 -8.93 38.96 27.88
N TRP A 260 -8.59 37.80 28.44
CA TRP A 260 -9.51 36.90 29.16
C TRP A 260 -9.84 37.44 30.56
N THR A 261 -10.59 38.54 30.55
CA THR A 261 -10.94 39.38 31.71
C THR A 261 -12.21 38.94 32.44
N THR A 262 -12.85 37.88 31.97
CA THR A 262 -14.03 37.27 32.59
C THR A 262 -13.97 35.74 32.40
N PRO A 263 -14.64 34.95 33.25
CA PRO A 263 -14.75 33.51 33.05
C PRO A 263 -15.32 33.14 31.68
N GLU A 264 -16.35 33.86 31.21
CA GLU A 264 -16.96 33.63 29.88
C GLU A 264 -15.95 33.84 28.74
N LYS A 265 -15.17 34.93 28.77
CA LYS A 265 -14.13 35.18 27.75
C LYS A 265 -13.04 34.12 27.77
N ALA A 266 -12.62 33.68 28.96
CA ALA A 266 -11.62 32.63 29.11
C ALA A 266 -12.11 31.28 28.58
N ILE A 267 -13.36 30.91 28.89
CA ILE A 267 -13.97 29.68 28.38
C ILE A 267 -14.11 29.73 26.85
N TYR A 268 -14.60 30.85 26.31
CA TYR A 268 -14.71 31.03 24.86
C TYR A 268 -13.35 31.01 24.15
N GLY A 269 -12.35 31.72 24.68
CA GLY A 269 -11.02 31.75 24.08
C GLY A 269 -10.29 30.41 24.18
N GLY A 270 -10.52 29.65 25.26
CA GLY A 270 -10.00 28.30 25.40
C GLY A 270 -10.70 27.31 24.46
N ALA A 271 -12.02 27.39 24.31
CA ALA A 271 -12.76 26.58 23.36
C ALA A 271 -12.32 26.86 21.91
N GLU A 272 -12.14 28.13 21.55
CA GLU A 272 -11.56 28.53 20.25
C GLU A 272 -10.17 27.92 20.04
N PHE A 273 -9.30 27.99 21.05
CA PHE A 273 -7.96 27.41 21.00
C PHE A 273 -7.99 25.89 20.79
N LEU A 274 -8.84 25.17 21.52
CA LEU A 274 -8.97 23.71 21.41
C LEU A 274 -9.61 23.25 20.09
N ALA A 275 -10.49 24.06 19.50
CA ALA A 275 -11.16 23.72 18.24
C ALA A 275 -10.31 24.00 16.99
N LYS A 276 -9.37 24.95 17.07
CA LYS A 276 -8.73 25.59 15.92
C LYS A 276 -7.94 24.65 15.01
N GLU A 277 -7.27 23.64 15.55
CA GLU A 277 -6.26 22.89 14.79
C GLU A 277 -6.85 21.68 14.04
N TYR A 278 -7.88 20.99 14.55
CA TYR A 278 -8.33 19.71 13.96
C TYR A 278 -9.83 19.63 13.74
N ILE A 279 -10.63 20.08 14.72
CA ILE A 279 -12.10 19.97 14.65
C ILE A 279 -12.67 20.89 13.55
N LYS A 280 -12.03 22.04 13.31
CA LYS A 280 -12.40 22.97 12.24
C LYS A 280 -12.32 22.34 10.84
N TYR A 281 -11.39 21.41 10.63
CA TYR A 281 -11.13 20.70 9.38
C TYR A 281 -11.88 19.37 9.29
N GLY A 282 -12.86 19.15 10.17
CA GLY A 282 -13.66 17.93 10.19
C GLY A 282 -12.95 16.70 10.78
N GLN A 283 -11.69 16.83 11.24
CA GLN A 283 -10.94 15.82 11.99
C GLN A 283 -11.40 15.78 13.46
N SER A 284 -12.69 15.52 13.64
CA SER A 284 -13.40 15.62 14.92
C SER A 284 -13.19 14.40 15.84
N THR A 285 -12.33 13.45 15.48
CA THR A 285 -12.00 12.28 16.31
C THR A 285 -10.49 12.05 16.33
N LEU A 286 -9.97 11.37 17.36
CA LEU A 286 -8.56 10.98 17.42
C LEU A 286 -8.15 10.11 16.23
N TYR A 287 -9.06 9.27 15.74
CA TYR A 287 -8.84 8.48 14.52
C TYR A 287 -8.64 9.39 13.30
N LEU A 288 -9.52 10.37 13.08
CA LEU A 288 -9.44 11.27 11.93
C LEU A 288 -8.22 12.20 12.03
N GLN A 289 -7.81 12.57 13.24
CA GLN A 289 -6.55 13.30 13.47
C GLN A 289 -5.32 12.46 13.15
N LYS A 290 -5.39 11.13 13.29
CA LYS A 290 -4.28 10.23 12.98
C LYS A 290 -4.19 9.89 11.50
N PHE A 291 -5.30 9.60 10.83
CA PHE A 291 -5.29 9.11 9.44
C PHE A 291 -5.66 10.17 8.41
N ASP A 292 -6.26 11.28 8.82
CA ASP A 292 -6.59 12.40 7.94
C ASP A 292 -7.30 11.99 6.64
N VAL A 293 -8.45 11.35 6.82
CA VAL A 293 -9.27 10.81 5.72
C VAL A 293 -10.50 11.67 5.43
N VAL A 294 -10.49 12.93 5.88
CA VAL A 294 -11.57 13.91 5.68
C VAL A 294 -11.18 14.82 4.53
N ASP A 295 -12.01 14.90 3.49
CA ASP A 295 -11.89 15.88 2.42
C ASP A 295 -12.59 17.17 2.90
N ASP A 296 -11.81 18.09 3.44
CA ASP A 296 -12.28 19.38 3.97
C ASP A 296 -12.14 20.53 2.95
N TYR A 297 -11.67 20.22 1.72
CA TYR A 297 -11.34 21.15 0.63
C TYR A 297 -10.23 22.18 0.92
N GLU A 298 -9.69 22.23 2.13
CA GLU A 298 -8.72 23.22 2.60
C GLU A 298 -7.34 22.59 2.84
N THR A 299 -7.32 21.33 3.25
CA THR A 299 -6.14 20.50 3.49
C THR A 299 -6.14 19.26 2.60
N GLU A 300 -4.96 18.83 2.16
CA GLU A 300 -4.83 17.62 1.34
C GLU A 300 -4.98 16.38 2.22
N LEU A 301 -5.69 15.34 1.75
CA LEU A 301 -5.80 14.06 2.45
C LEU A 301 -4.42 13.51 2.87
N TYR A 302 -4.39 12.91 4.05
CA TYR A 302 -3.24 12.29 4.71
C TYR A 302 -2.14 13.27 5.16
N TYR A 303 -2.26 14.57 4.88
CA TYR A 303 -1.22 15.56 5.15
C TYR A 303 -1.31 16.12 6.58
N HIS A 304 -2.50 16.47 7.04
CA HIS A 304 -2.73 17.13 8.32
C HIS A 304 -2.87 16.11 9.46
N GLN A 305 -1.94 15.16 9.55
CA GLN A 305 -1.92 14.14 10.61
C GLN A 305 -1.22 14.66 11.85
N TYR A 306 -1.92 14.61 13.00
CA TYR A 306 -1.38 15.07 14.28
C TYR A 306 -0.19 14.21 14.77
N MET A 307 -0.14 12.94 14.34
CA MET A 307 0.73 11.92 14.94
C MET A 307 1.31 10.94 13.92
N GLN A 308 2.61 10.65 14.07
CA GLN A 308 3.28 9.60 13.29
C GLN A 308 3.15 8.20 13.92
N ASN A 309 2.99 8.09 15.25
CA ASN A 309 2.79 6.78 15.89
C ASN A 309 1.45 6.18 15.45
N VAL A 310 1.49 5.05 14.74
CA VAL A 310 0.30 4.39 14.18
C VAL A 310 -0.72 3.97 15.24
N SER A 311 -0.28 3.76 16.48
CA SER A 311 -1.14 3.34 17.61
C SER A 311 -1.71 4.50 18.43
N ALA A 312 -1.37 5.74 18.10
CA ALA A 312 -1.63 6.89 18.98
C ALA A 312 -3.11 7.12 19.27
N ALA A 313 -3.96 7.10 18.22
CA ALA A 313 -5.41 7.27 18.38
C ALA A 313 -6.01 6.25 19.36
N LYS A 314 -5.58 4.98 19.28
CA LYS A 314 -5.98 3.94 20.23
C LYS A 314 -5.54 4.29 21.65
N THR A 315 -4.25 4.56 21.86
CA THR A 315 -3.70 4.78 23.21
C THR A 315 -4.22 6.05 23.88
N GLU A 316 -4.49 7.09 23.10
CA GLU A 316 -5.11 8.30 23.60
C GLU A 316 -6.60 8.09 23.91
N GLY A 317 -7.31 7.35 23.05
CA GLY A 317 -8.70 6.94 23.32
C GLY A 317 -8.83 6.15 24.62
N GLU A 318 -7.91 5.22 24.91
CA GLU A 318 -7.85 4.50 26.20
C GLU A 318 -7.67 5.46 27.38
N THR A 319 -6.84 6.49 27.21
CA THR A 319 -6.60 7.52 28.24
C THR A 319 -7.84 8.38 28.46
N VAL A 320 -8.54 8.77 27.38
CA VAL A 320 -9.82 9.50 27.43
C VAL A 320 -10.86 8.67 28.16
N LYS A 321 -11.05 7.40 27.77
CA LYS A 321 -11.94 6.45 28.44
C LYS A 321 -11.65 6.37 29.94
N SER A 322 -10.39 6.11 30.31
CA SER A 322 -9.98 5.97 31.71
C SER A 322 -10.33 7.22 32.52
N THR A 323 -10.18 8.39 31.90
CA THR A 323 -10.56 9.67 32.51
C THR A 323 -12.06 9.76 32.72
N TYR A 324 -12.88 9.46 31.71
CA TYR A 324 -14.35 9.45 31.84
C TYR A 324 -14.86 8.41 32.85
N GLN A 325 -14.26 7.22 32.90
CA GLN A 325 -14.59 6.21 33.90
C GLN A 325 -14.28 6.69 35.32
N LYS A 326 -13.12 7.31 35.55
CA LYS A 326 -12.77 7.90 36.87
C LYS A 326 -13.72 9.02 37.29
N MET A 327 -14.28 9.74 36.31
CA MET A 327 -15.28 10.78 36.54
C MET A 327 -16.70 10.22 36.73
N GLY A 328 -16.91 8.92 36.46
CA GLY A 328 -18.20 8.26 36.56
C GLY A 328 -19.12 8.50 35.37
N PHE A 329 -18.58 8.81 34.17
CA PHE A 329 -19.40 9.07 32.98
C PHE A 329 -19.54 7.86 32.04
N VAL A 330 -18.90 6.74 32.38
CA VAL A 330 -18.97 5.47 31.68
C VAL A 330 -19.14 4.37 32.72
N ASN A 331 -19.98 3.37 32.45
CA ASN A 331 -20.25 2.25 33.37
C ASN A 331 -20.75 2.69 34.76
N SER A 332 -21.62 3.70 34.79
CA SER A 332 -22.14 4.27 36.04
C SER A 332 -23.58 4.75 35.86
N SER A 333 -24.29 4.98 36.98
CA SER A 333 -25.64 5.56 36.96
C SER A 333 -25.70 6.99 36.40
N ASN A 334 -24.55 7.66 36.28
CA ASN A 334 -24.39 9.01 35.74
C ASN A 334 -23.76 8.98 34.33
N GLU A 335 -23.90 7.89 33.59
CA GLU A 335 -23.41 7.78 32.22
C GLU A 335 -23.92 8.95 31.37
N VAL A 336 -22.99 9.60 30.66
CA VAL A 336 -23.32 10.69 29.73
C VAL A 336 -23.38 10.13 28.30
N PRO A 337 -24.26 10.68 27.45
CA PRO A 337 -24.37 10.20 26.09
C PRO A 337 -23.16 10.66 25.26
N PHE A 338 -22.58 9.73 24.50
CA PHE A 338 -21.50 10.00 23.53
C PHE A 338 -21.98 9.67 22.11
N ASN A 339 -21.43 10.37 21.11
CA ASN A 339 -21.56 9.99 19.70
C ASN A 339 -20.20 9.53 19.18
N PHE A 340 -20.19 8.39 18.51
CA PHE A 340 -18.99 7.86 17.87
C PHE A 340 -19.11 7.94 16.35
N LEU A 341 -18.14 8.61 15.72
CA LEU A 341 -18.05 8.77 14.28
C LEU A 341 -17.18 7.66 13.69
N ILE A 342 -17.82 6.67 13.07
CA ILE A 342 -17.17 5.44 12.60
C ILE A 342 -16.88 5.52 11.10
N PRO A 343 -15.61 5.58 10.67
CA PRO A 343 -15.26 5.62 9.26
C PRO A 343 -15.48 4.27 8.56
N VAL A 344 -15.90 4.33 7.31
CA VAL A 344 -16.09 3.19 6.42
C VAL A 344 -15.49 3.54 5.06
N TYR A 345 -14.59 2.69 4.57
CA TYR A 345 -13.90 2.83 3.30
C TYR A 345 -14.53 1.93 2.24
N GLU A 346 -14.36 2.27 0.97
CA GLU A 346 -14.73 1.39 -0.13
C GLU A 346 -13.74 0.23 -0.23
N ASN A 347 -14.19 -0.95 -0.68
CA ASN A 347 -13.35 -2.13 -0.93
C ASN A 347 -12.52 -2.63 0.26
N MET A 348 -12.94 -2.34 1.50
CA MET A 348 -12.35 -2.91 2.72
C MET A 348 -12.36 -4.45 2.71
N PRO A 349 -11.38 -5.11 3.34
CA PRO A 349 -11.37 -6.55 3.45
C PRO A 349 -12.61 -7.05 4.22
N LYS A 350 -13.18 -8.17 3.76
CA LYS A 350 -14.36 -8.77 4.41
C LYS A 350 -14.08 -9.18 5.87
N GLU A 351 -12.88 -9.71 6.11
CA GLU A 351 -12.40 -10.03 7.45
C GLU A 351 -11.68 -8.83 8.07
N LYS A 352 -11.67 -8.76 9.40
CA LYS A 352 -10.90 -7.75 10.13
C LYS A 352 -9.41 -7.89 9.83
N CYS A 353 -8.73 -6.76 9.69
CA CYS A 353 -7.27 -6.76 9.57
C CYS A 353 -6.64 -7.31 10.85
N ARG A 354 -5.84 -8.36 10.74
CA ARG A 354 -5.25 -9.04 11.92
C ARG A 354 -4.13 -8.21 12.56
N TYR A 355 -3.89 -8.46 13.85
CA TYR A 355 -2.72 -7.96 14.55
C TYR A 355 -1.42 -8.54 13.94
N PRO A 356 -0.40 -7.72 13.61
CA PRO A 356 0.84 -8.21 13.03
C PRO A 356 1.60 -9.14 14.00
N GLY A 357 2.16 -10.23 13.46
CA GLY A 357 2.95 -11.20 14.22
C GLY A 357 2.16 -12.28 14.99
N SER A 358 0.82 -12.31 14.91
CA SER A 358 0.01 -13.42 15.49
C SER A 358 0.32 -14.79 14.84
N LYS A 359 0.84 -14.74 13.62
CA LYS A 359 1.42 -15.83 12.83
C LYS A 359 2.37 -15.17 11.82
N THR A 360 3.38 -15.89 11.34
CA THR A 360 4.21 -15.36 10.25
C THR A 360 3.64 -15.85 8.92
N ILE A 361 3.14 -14.91 8.13
CA ILE A 361 2.63 -15.20 6.79
C ILE A 361 3.82 -15.33 5.84
N VAL A 362 3.86 -16.44 5.10
CA VAL A 362 4.95 -16.74 4.17
C VAL A 362 4.40 -17.32 2.88
N THR A 363 5.20 -17.30 1.82
CA THR A 363 4.96 -18.11 0.61
C THR A 363 6.28 -18.77 0.31
N GLN A 364 6.47 -20.00 0.81
CA GLN A 364 7.78 -20.65 0.82
C GLN A 364 7.68 -22.11 0.39
N ASN A 365 8.63 -22.56 -0.42
CA ASN A 365 8.77 -23.99 -0.65
C ASN A 365 9.48 -24.62 0.53
N VAL A 366 8.96 -25.76 0.99
CA VAL A 366 9.55 -26.56 2.05
C VAL A 366 9.63 -28.02 1.63
N GLU A 367 10.61 -28.72 2.16
CA GLU A 367 10.83 -30.16 1.96
C GLU A 367 10.62 -30.91 3.27
N ILE A 368 9.95 -32.07 3.20
CA ILE A 368 9.80 -32.97 4.35
C ILE A 368 11.14 -33.62 4.68
N ILE A 369 11.57 -33.48 5.93
CA ILE A 369 12.82 -34.04 6.46
C ILE A 369 12.55 -34.98 7.66
N ASN A 370 13.60 -35.68 8.10
CA ASN A 370 13.66 -36.54 9.28
C ASN A 370 12.86 -37.85 9.19
N SER A 371 11.54 -37.80 8.97
CA SER A 371 10.72 -39.00 8.74
C SER A 371 9.37 -38.66 8.09
N THR A 372 8.63 -39.69 7.68
CA THR A 372 7.27 -39.53 7.15
C THR A 372 6.39 -38.81 8.18
N VAL A 373 5.67 -37.77 7.73
CA VAL A 373 4.87 -36.91 8.60
C VAL A 373 3.41 -36.93 8.21
N THR A 374 2.53 -36.91 9.22
CA THR A 374 1.08 -36.80 9.01
C THR A 374 0.66 -35.34 8.91
N VAL A 375 -0.07 -35.02 7.84
CA VAL A 375 -0.72 -33.72 7.66
C VAL A 375 -2.02 -33.71 8.46
N ARG A 376 -2.19 -32.71 9.33
CA ARG A 376 -3.33 -32.59 10.23
C ARG A 376 -4.30 -31.51 9.79
N GLN A 377 -5.59 -31.68 10.08
CA GLN A 377 -6.61 -30.68 9.76
C GLN A 377 -6.52 -29.43 10.65
N GLU A 378 -6.01 -29.57 11.87
CA GLU A 378 -5.82 -28.50 12.87
C GLU A 378 -4.40 -28.60 13.45
N PRO A 379 -3.85 -27.53 14.05
CA PRO A 379 -2.50 -27.50 14.62
C PRO A 379 -2.38 -28.27 15.94
N LYS A 380 -2.79 -29.54 15.96
CA LYS A 380 -2.69 -30.44 17.12
C LYS A 380 -2.56 -31.90 16.67
N SER A 381 -1.80 -32.70 17.43
CA SER A 381 -1.48 -34.09 17.08
C SER A 381 -2.70 -35.02 17.03
N THR A 382 -3.76 -34.66 17.77
CA THR A 382 -5.02 -35.42 17.85
C THR A 382 -6.01 -35.08 16.73
N ALA A 383 -5.72 -34.08 15.89
CA ALA A 383 -6.61 -33.69 14.81
C ALA A 383 -6.70 -34.76 13.71
N LYS A 384 -7.78 -34.70 12.93
CA LYS A 384 -8.02 -35.58 11.78
C LYS A 384 -6.80 -35.59 10.85
N SER A 385 -6.38 -36.79 10.44
CA SER A 385 -5.36 -36.98 9.42
C SER A 385 -5.92 -36.64 8.04
N LEU A 386 -5.19 -35.80 7.30
CA LEU A 386 -5.47 -35.44 5.91
C LEU A 386 -4.59 -36.24 4.92
N GLY A 387 -3.60 -36.99 5.43
CA GLY A 387 -2.67 -37.78 4.62
C GLY A 387 -1.27 -37.84 5.26
N ASN A 388 -0.39 -38.66 4.68
CA ASN A 388 1.02 -38.76 5.07
C ASN A 388 1.92 -38.31 3.93
N LEU A 389 3.03 -37.64 4.25
CA LEU A 389 4.03 -37.20 3.29
C LEU A 389 5.37 -37.85 3.62
N ASN A 390 6.02 -38.41 2.60
CA ASN A 390 7.33 -39.04 2.74
C ASN A 390 8.45 -38.00 2.76
N VAL A 391 9.59 -38.37 3.35
CA VAL A 391 10.83 -37.58 3.29
C VAL A 391 11.18 -37.25 1.84
N GLY A 392 11.63 -36.02 1.59
CA GLY A 392 11.94 -35.50 0.25
C GLY A 392 10.75 -34.88 -0.49
N THR A 393 9.52 -35.02 0.03
CA THR A 393 8.35 -34.39 -0.58
C THR A 393 8.43 -32.87 -0.45
N LYS A 394 8.29 -32.15 -1.57
CA LYS A 394 8.25 -30.68 -1.59
C LYS A 394 6.82 -30.18 -1.61
N ILE A 395 6.50 -29.24 -0.73
CA ILE A 395 5.17 -28.63 -0.57
C ILE A 395 5.30 -27.12 -0.35
N LEU A 396 4.17 -26.42 -0.40
CA LEU A 396 4.10 -24.99 -0.11
C LEU A 396 3.78 -24.78 1.38
N ARG A 397 4.60 -24.00 2.08
CA ARG A 397 4.30 -23.44 3.41
C ARG A 397 3.72 -22.05 3.24
N ILE A 398 2.58 -21.81 3.91
CA ILE A 398 1.84 -20.55 3.82
C ILE A 398 1.75 -19.80 5.16
N GLU A 399 1.87 -20.52 6.28
CA GLU A 399 1.94 -19.91 7.59
C GLU A 399 2.95 -20.65 8.46
N ILE A 400 3.67 -19.88 9.24
CA ILE A 400 4.54 -20.33 10.31
C ILE A 400 3.76 -20.11 11.61
N GLY A 401 3.51 -21.19 12.35
CA GLY A 401 2.78 -21.11 13.61
C GLY A 401 3.59 -20.42 14.71
N ALA A 402 2.89 -19.91 15.72
CA ALA A 402 3.49 -19.58 17.01
C ALA A 402 3.74 -20.86 17.84
N SER A 403 4.66 -20.80 18.80
CA SER A 403 4.87 -21.91 19.75
C SER A 403 3.59 -22.16 20.54
N SER A 404 3.07 -23.39 20.58
CA SER A 404 1.94 -23.75 21.43
C SER A 404 2.41 -24.13 22.85
N GLU A 405 1.54 -24.00 23.84
CA GLU A 405 1.70 -24.74 25.10
C GLU A 405 1.84 -26.24 24.78
N GLY A 406 2.90 -26.87 25.28
CA GLY A 406 3.28 -28.25 24.89
C GLY A 406 4.44 -28.35 23.88
N GLY A 407 5.02 -27.23 23.44
CA GLY A 407 6.36 -27.17 22.83
C GLY A 407 6.48 -27.49 21.33
N ASN A 408 5.38 -27.81 20.65
CA ASN A 408 5.38 -28.10 19.21
C ASN A 408 4.82 -26.94 18.40
N ARG A 409 5.61 -26.42 17.46
CA ARG A 409 5.16 -25.42 16.49
C ARG A 409 4.54 -26.10 15.26
N TRP A 410 3.42 -25.57 14.78
CA TRP A 410 2.68 -26.11 13.62
C TRP A 410 2.65 -25.10 12.48
N ASP A 411 3.20 -25.48 11.33
CA ASP A 411 3.19 -24.67 10.11
C ASP A 411 1.98 -25.08 9.26
N LYS A 412 1.28 -24.08 8.68
CA LYS A 412 0.20 -24.31 7.71
C LYS A 412 0.80 -24.49 6.32
N VAL A 413 0.42 -25.57 5.65
CA VAL A 413 0.96 -26.00 4.36
C VAL A 413 -0.16 -26.27 3.34
N VAL A 414 0.20 -26.28 2.06
CA VAL A 414 -0.68 -26.60 0.92
C VAL A 414 -0.10 -27.78 0.16
N LEU A 415 -0.90 -28.84 0.06
CA LEU A 415 -0.57 -30.05 -0.70
C LEU A 415 -0.72 -29.81 -2.21
N ALA A 416 -0.19 -30.71 -3.04
CA ALA A 416 -0.24 -30.59 -4.50
C ALA A 416 -1.67 -30.49 -5.06
N ASN A 417 -2.67 -31.08 -4.39
CA ASN A 417 -4.08 -30.99 -4.77
C ASN A 417 -4.79 -29.75 -4.22
N GLY A 418 -4.07 -28.81 -3.61
CA GLY A 418 -4.62 -27.58 -3.03
C GLY A 418 -5.18 -27.71 -1.60
N THR A 419 -5.24 -28.93 -1.05
CA THR A 419 -5.67 -29.16 0.34
C THR A 419 -4.72 -28.46 1.31
N LYS A 420 -5.30 -27.73 2.27
CA LYS A 420 -4.56 -27.01 3.32
C LYS A 420 -4.59 -27.82 4.61
N GLY A 421 -3.47 -27.85 5.31
CA GLY A 421 -3.33 -28.58 6.57
C GLY A 421 -2.14 -28.10 7.38
N TYR A 422 -1.87 -28.78 8.48
CA TYR A 422 -0.85 -28.41 9.45
C TYR A 422 0.17 -29.52 9.63
N ILE A 423 1.45 -29.14 9.68
CA ILE A 423 2.59 -30.03 9.91
C ILE A 423 3.45 -29.42 11.01
N THR A 424 3.96 -30.23 11.93
CA THR A 424 4.93 -29.78 12.94
C THR A 424 6.23 -29.28 12.29
N SER A 425 6.69 -28.08 12.65
CA SER A 425 7.79 -27.40 11.93
C SER A 425 9.11 -28.18 11.89
N ASN A 426 9.38 -29.06 12.86
CA ASN A 426 10.60 -29.87 12.93
C ASN A 426 10.76 -30.86 11.76
N TYR A 427 9.71 -31.04 10.95
CA TYR A 427 9.73 -31.89 9.75
C TYR A 427 9.90 -31.07 8.47
N LEU A 428 10.04 -29.74 8.56
CA LEU A 428 10.07 -28.85 7.41
C LEU A 428 11.41 -28.13 7.31
N LYS A 429 12.07 -28.27 6.17
CA LYS A 429 13.23 -27.46 5.78
C LYS A 429 12.82 -26.52 4.65
N GLN A 430 13.07 -25.22 4.80
CA GLN A 430 12.89 -24.29 3.68
C GLN A 430 13.88 -24.61 2.56
N VAL A 431 13.38 -24.59 1.32
CA VAL A 431 14.16 -24.78 0.10
C VAL A 431 13.96 -23.59 -0.82
N ASP A 432 14.81 -23.49 -1.85
CA ASP A 432 14.73 -22.43 -2.85
C ASP A 432 13.39 -22.40 -3.58
N ASP A 433 13.10 -21.27 -4.21
CA ASP A 433 11.88 -21.12 -5.00
C ASP A 433 11.86 -22.10 -6.17
N ILE A 434 10.85 -22.96 -6.17
CA ILE A 434 10.47 -23.78 -7.32
C ILE A 434 9.79 -22.82 -8.31
N THR A 435 10.46 -22.55 -9.41
CA THR A 435 10.00 -21.68 -10.49
C THR A 435 9.96 -22.46 -11.80
N ASN A 436 9.01 -22.14 -12.68
CA ASN A 436 8.91 -22.74 -14.02
C ASN A 436 8.69 -21.71 -15.14
N CYS A 437 8.64 -20.43 -14.80
CA CYS A 437 8.54 -19.31 -15.73
C CYS A 437 9.16 -18.05 -15.10
N ASN A 438 9.31 -17.00 -15.90
CA ASN A 438 9.75 -15.67 -15.47
C ASN A 438 9.10 -14.62 -16.37
N GLU A 439 7.76 -14.58 -16.35
CA GLU A 439 6.98 -13.76 -17.28
C GLU A 439 6.54 -12.45 -16.62
N LYS A 440 6.58 -11.34 -17.37
CA LYS A 440 5.98 -10.08 -16.90
C LYS A 440 4.47 -10.11 -17.15
N ALA A 441 3.72 -9.63 -16.18
CA ALA A 441 2.28 -9.49 -16.28
C ALA A 441 1.79 -8.20 -15.60
N ILE A 442 0.61 -7.74 -15.98
CA ILE A 442 -0.04 -6.55 -15.43
C ILE A 442 -1.40 -6.97 -14.86
N ALA A 443 -1.70 -6.55 -13.64
CA ALA A 443 -3.02 -6.75 -13.04
C ALA A 443 -4.08 -6.00 -13.85
N ASN A 444 -5.14 -6.68 -14.30
CA ASN A 444 -6.21 -6.08 -15.11
C ASN A 444 -7.42 -5.60 -14.29
N THR A 445 -7.33 -5.73 -12.97
CA THR A 445 -8.29 -5.27 -11.97
C THR A 445 -7.57 -5.20 -10.64
N ASP A 446 -8.17 -4.52 -9.66
CA ASP A 446 -7.74 -4.66 -8.27
C ASP A 446 -7.91 -6.12 -7.82
N VAL A 447 -6.83 -6.73 -7.35
CA VAL A 447 -6.81 -8.17 -7.04
C VAL A 447 -5.95 -8.49 -5.82
N ASN A 448 -6.47 -9.35 -4.94
CA ASN A 448 -5.77 -9.80 -3.74
C ASN A 448 -4.60 -10.74 -4.09
N LEU A 449 -3.39 -10.39 -3.64
CA LEU A 449 -2.25 -11.29 -3.57
C LEU A 449 -2.33 -12.07 -2.26
N ARG A 450 -2.31 -13.40 -2.32
CA ARG A 450 -2.50 -14.29 -1.17
C ARG A 450 -1.24 -15.10 -0.87
N ASN A 451 -1.09 -15.54 0.37
CA ASN A 451 0.05 -16.38 0.76
C ASN A 451 0.03 -17.80 0.19
N GLY A 452 -1.09 -18.22 -0.41
CA GLY A 452 -1.27 -19.51 -1.06
C GLY A 452 -2.47 -19.48 -2.01
N PRO A 453 -2.65 -20.55 -2.81
CA PRO A 453 -3.75 -20.65 -3.76
C PRO A 453 -5.09 -20.88 -3.05
N GLY A 454 -6.14 -20.20 -3.52
CA GLY A 454 -7.51 -20.34 -3.02
C GLY A 454 -8.00 -19.10 -2.27
N THR A 455 -9.33 -18.95 -2.20
CA THR A 455 -10.00 -17.81 -1.54
C THR A 455 -10.31 -18.06 -0.06
N THR A 456 -10.21 -19.31 0.39
CA THR A 456 -10.42 -19.74 1.79
C THR A 456 -9.14 -20.31 2.36
N ASP A 457 -8.99 -20.24 3.69
CA ASP A 457 -7.85 -20.79 4.42
C ASP A 457 -6.47 -20.22 4.02
N THR A 458 -6.45 -19.12 3.28
CA THR A 458 -5.29 -18.32 2.88
C THR A 458 -5.41 -16.92 3.47
N THR A 459 -4.28 -16.25 3.64
CA THR A 459 -4.20 -14.87 4.12
C THR A 459 -3.88 -13.95 2.94
N ILE A 460 -4.60 -12.82 2.84
CA ILE A 460 -4.26 -11.74 1.90
C ILE A 460 -2.98 -11.09 2.39
N ILE A 461 -1.97 -11.02 1.52
CA ILE A 461 -0.69 -10.34 1.78
C ILE A 461 -0.86 -8.84 1.52
N THR A 462 -1.40 -8.49 0.35
CA THR A 462 -1.70 -7.12 -0.09
C THR A 462 -2.69 -7.19 -1.27
N THR A 463 -3.16 -6.04 -1.73
CA THR A 463 -4.00 -5.90 -2.93
C THR A 463 -3.20 -5.23 -4.04
N LEU A 464 -3.12 -5.88 -5.19
CA LEU A 464 -2.57 -5.27 -6.40
C LEU A 464 -3.58 -4.30 -6.98
N THR A 465 -3.09 -3.14 -7.42
CA THR A 465 -3.91 -2.15 -8.12
C THR A 465 -3.99 -2.50 -9.60
N GLU A 466 -5.13 -2.22 -10.25
CA GLU A 466 -5.24 -2.29 -11.71
C GLU A 466 -4.09 -1.53 -12.38
N GLY A 467 -3.40 -2.17 -13.33
CA GLY A 467 -2.18 -1.66 -13.96
C GLY A 467 -0.89 -1.98 -13.21
N GLN A 468 -0.93 -2.55 -12.01
CA GLN A 468 0.30 -2.89 -11.27
C GLN A 468 1.02 -4.08 -11.94
N ALA A 469 2.30 -3.89 -12.25
CA ALA A 469 3.14 -4.91 -12.87
C ALA A 469 3.67 -5.92 -11.84
N VAL A 470 3.71 -7.20 -12.25
CA VAL A 470 4.25 -8.32 -11.47
C VAL A 470 5.12 -9.22 -12.35
N THR A 471 5.88 -10.11 -11.70
CA THR A 471 6.60 -11.19 -12.38
C THR A 471 5.96 -12.52 -12.01
N VAL A 472 5.41 -13.25 -12.97
CA VAL A 472 4.91 -14.61 -12.77
C VAL A 472 6.10 -15.58 -12.74
N ILE A 473 6.18 -16.39 -11.68
CA ILE A 473 7.33 -17.28 -11.42
C ILE A 473 6.95 -18.76 -11.36
N GLU A 474 5.68 -19.10 -11.12
CA GLU A 474 5.18 -20.48 -11.12
C GLU A 474 3.75 -20.53 -11.69
N LYS A 475 3.51 -21.38 -12.70
CA LYS A 475 2.20 -21.61 -13.31
C LYS A 475 1.82 -23.09 -13.31
N GLY A 476 0.53 -23.38 -13.46
CA GLY A 476 0.01 -24.72 -13.79
C GLY A 476 -0.06 -25.71 -12.62
N LYS A 477 0.47 -25.36 -11.44
CA LYS A 477 0.51 -26.23 -10.26
C LYS A 477 -0.84 -26.35 -9.55
N TYR A 478 -1.62 -25.28 -9.54
CA TYR A 478 -2.84 -25.13 -8.75
C TYR A 478 -4.02 -24.72 -9.63
N ASN A 479 -4.26 -25.49 -10.69
CA ASN A 479 -5.31 -25.23 -11.66
C ASN A 479 -6.67 -25.78 -11.22
N GLY A 480 -7.74 -25.07 -11.58
CA GLY A 480 -9.13 -25.41 -11.24
C GLY A 480 -9.51 -25.28 -9.75
N LEU A 481 -8.63 -24.79 -8.87
CA LEU A 481 -8.94 -24.63 -7.46
C LEU A 481 -9.94 -23.50 -7.23
N ASN A 482 -11.08 -23.85 -6.62
CA ASN A 482 -12.21 -22.93 -6.40
C ASN A 482 -12.68 -22.25 -7.71
N GLY A 483 -12.55 -22.94 -8.85
CA GLY A 483 -12.92 -22.43 -10.17
C GLY A 483 -11.89 -21.51 -10.82
N TYR A 484 -10.66 -21.47 -10.30
CA TYR A 484 -9.59 -20.61 -10.79
C TYR A 484 -8.28 -21.37 -10.99
N ASP A 485 -7.49 -20.89 -11.94
CA ASP A 485 -6.09 -21.24 -12.08
C ASP A 485 -5.24 -20.24 -11.31
N TRP A 486 -4.41 -20.74 -10.40
CA TRP A 486 -3.62 -19.91 -9.50
C TRP A 486 -2.15 -19.90 -9.91
N ASP A 487 -1.64 -18.70 -10.17
CA ASP A 487 -0.25 -18.48 -10.50
C ASP A 487 0.47 -17.85 -9.30
N ARG A 488 1.73 -18.23 -9.10
CA ARG A 488 2.61 -17.56 -8.13
C ARG A 488 3.30 -16.39 -8.82
N VAL A 489 3.22 -15.23 -8.19
CA VAL A 489 3.83 -13.98 -8.67
C VAL A 489 4.78 -13.39 -7.65
N LYS A 490 5.68 -12.54 -8.13
CA LYS A 490 6.65 -11.76 -7.37
C LYS A 490 6.50 -10.27 -7.72
N LEU A 491 6.37 -9.45 -6.68
CA LEU A 491 6.29 -7.99 -6.77
C LEU A 491 7.70 -7.37 -6.89
N SER A 492 7.77 -6.07 -7.15
CA SER A 492 9.03 -5.34 -7.34
C SER A 492 9.91 -5.31 -6.08
N ASP A 493 9.31 -5.34 -4.89
CA ASP A 493 10.01 -5.42 -3.60
C ASP A 493 10.48 -6.85 -3.25
N GLY A 494 10.14 -7.83 -4.10
CA GLY A 494 10.45 -9.23 -3.91
C GLY A 494 9.40 -10.03 -3.15
N THR A 495 8.34 -9.40 -2.64
CA THR A 495 7.18 -10.06 -2.03
C THR A 495 6.57 -11.05 -3.03
N GLN A 496 6.21 -12.24 -2.55
CA GLN A 496 5.63 -13.29 -3.39
C GLN A 496 4.30 -13.75 -2.84
N GLY A 497 3.44 -14.21 -3.74
CA GLY A 497 2.15 -14.79 -3.37
C GLY A 497 1.45 -15.41 -4.58
N TYR A 498 0.22 -15.85 -4.37
CA TYR A 498 -0.65 -16.42 -5.38
C TYR A 498 -1.84 -15.53 -5.65
N LEU A 499 -2.26 -15.49 -6.90
CA LEU A 499 -3.51 -14.88 -7.34
C LEU A 499 -4.09 -15.66 -8.53
N ALA A 500 -5.36 -15.43 -8.84
CA ALA A 500 -6.01 -16.08 -9.97
C ALA A 500 -5.54 -15.46 -11.30
N ASN A 501 -5.04 -16.29 -12.22
CA ASN A 501 -4.37 -15.84 -13.44
C ASN A 501 -5.26 -15.03 -14.40
N LYS A 502 -6.58 -15.22 -14.37
CA LYS A 502 -7.54 -14.44 -15.17
C LYS A 502 -7.49 -12.93 -14.89
N TYR A 503 -6.91 -12.55 -13.75
CA TYR A 503 -6.72 -11.15 -13.35
C TYR A 503 -5.37 -10.58 -13.79
N LEU A 504 -4.63 -11.32 -14.62
CA LEU A 504 -3.35 -10.91 -15.19
C LEU A 504 -3.43 -10.89 -16.71
N ASN A 505 -2.89 -9.82 -17.30
CA ASN A 505 -2.56 -9.79 -18.71
C ASN A 505 -1.05 -10.03 -18.86
N THR A 506 -0.66 -11.00 -19.67
CA THR A 506 0.75 -11.22 -20.01
C THR A 506 1.30 -10.05 -20.80
N VAL A 507 2.50 -9.59 -20.46
CA VAL A 507 3.22 -8.56 -21.19
C VAL A 507 4.09 -9.21 -22.25
N THR A 508 3.88 -8.81 -23.51
CA THR A 508 4.69 -9.21 -24.66
C THR A 508 5.26 -7.95 -25.30
N ASP A 509 6.56 -7.95 -25.58
CA ASP A 509 7.28 -6.83 -26.21
C ASP A 509 7.04 -5.46 -25.54
N GLY A 510 6.97 -5.46 -24.20
CA GLY A 510 6.83 -4.25 -23.40
C GLY A 510 5.39 -3.79 -23.17
N SER A 511 4.38 -4.45 -23.74
CA SER A 511 2.96 -4.08 -23.56
C SER A 511 2.05 -5.28 -23.30
N ASP A 512 0.91 -5.05 -22.65
CA ASP A 512 -0.15 -6.04 -22.52
C ASP A 512 -1.20 -5.92 -23.63
N THR A 513 -2.13 -6.86 -23.67
CA THR A 513 -3.22 -6.90 -24.66
C THR A 513 -4.26 -5.79 -24.49
N SER A 514 -4.26 -5.08 -23.36
CA SER A 514 -5.17 -3.97 -23.07
C SER A 514 -4.59 -2.61 -23.43
N GLY A 515 -3.35 -2.57 -23.93
CA GLY A 515 -2.63 -1.35 -24.30
C GLY A 515 -1.86 -0.70 -23.15
N ASN A 516 -1.76 -1.36 -21.99
CA ASN A 516 -0.85 -0.94 -20.94
C ASN A 516 0.60 -1.24 -21.35
N GLU A 517 1.52 -0.37 -20.99
CA GLU A 517 2.91 -0.45 -21.45
C GLU A 517 3.87 -0.29 -20.29
N LEU A 518 4.88 -1.14 -20.22
CA LEU A 518 5.97 -0.96 -19.28
C LEU A 518 6.89 0.16 -19.78
N VAL A 519 7.15 1.14 -18.92
CA VAL A 519 8.05 2.27 -19.20
C VAL A 519 9.12 2.35 -18.12
N LYS A 520 10.33 2.76 -18.50
CA LYS A 520 11.48 2.93 -17.63
C LYS A 520 11.73 4.40 -17.36
N VAL A 521 11.94 4.75 -16.09
CA VAL A 521 12.38 6.10 -15.70
C VAL A 521 13.82 6.32 -16.14
N VAL A 522 14.08 7.41 -16.87
CA VAL A 522 15.43 7.75 -17.38
C VAL A 522 16.02 9.02 -16.76
N CYS A 523 15.23 9.77 -15.99
CA CYS A 523 15.67 10.96 -15.28
C CYS A 523 16.75 10.65 -14.22
N GLU A 524 17.88 11.36 -14.27
CA GLU A 524 19.05 11.13 -13.41
C GLU A 524 18.74 11.27 -11.91
N TYR A 525 17.92 12.26 -11.55
CA TYR A 525 17.58 12.58 -10.16
C TYR A 525 16.27 11.93 -9.69
N GLY A 526 15.77 10.94 -10.44
CA GLY A 526 14.46 10.34 -10.21
C GLY A 526 13.31 11.20 -10.75
N LEU A 527 12.10 10.65 -10.67
CA LEU A 527 10.90 11.23 -11.23
C LEU A 527 9.80 11.31 -10.17
N LYS A 528 9.21 12.49 -10.01
CA LYS A 528 8.04 12.69 -9.14
C LYS A 528 6.79 12.14 -9.84
N ILE A 529 6.10 11.22 -9.17
CA ILE A 529 4.75 10.78 -9.53
C ILE A 529 3.76 11.68 -8.80
N ARG A 530 2.81 12.25 -9.53
CA ARG A 530 1.90 13.28 -9.00
C ARG A 530 0.46 12.85 -9.02
N GLU A 531 -0.34 13.40 -8.12
CA GLU A 531 -1.77 13.08 -8.02
C GLU A 531 -2.55 13.54 -9.25
N SER A 532 -2.19 14.71 -9.79
CA SER A 532 -2.76 15.30 -10.99
C SER A 532 -1.66 15.85 -11.91
N PRO A 533 -1.95 16.09 -13.19
CA PRO A 533 -1.02 16.79 -14.07
C PRO A 533 -0.65 18.18 -13.54
N GLY A 534 0.65 18.46 -13.44
CA GLY A 534 1.20 19.79 -13.16
C GLY A 534 2.36 19.78 -12.16
N ILE A 535 3.31 20.70 -12.31
CA ILE A 535 4.54 20.75 -11.49
C ILE A 535 4.29 21.16 -10.03
N ASN A 536 3.16 21.80 -9.76
CA ASN A 536 2.71 22.18 -8.43
C ASN A 536 1.70 21.17 -7.84
N SER A 537 1.30 20.13 -8.58
CA SER A 537 0.44 19.07 -8.03
C SER A 537 1.18 18.27 -6.96
N LYS A 538 0.45 17.79 -5.95
CA LYS A 538 0.95 16.89 -4.91
C LYS A 538 1.84 15.80 -5.48
N CYS A 539 3.01 15.63 -4.87
CA CYS A 539 3.96 14.58 -5.20
C CYS A 539 3.62 13.33 -4.36
N LEU A 540 3.04 12.32 -4.98
CA LEU A 540 2.66 11.06 -4.33
C LEU A 540 3.87 10.18 -4.01
N THR A 541 4.92 10.21 -4.83
CA THR A 541 6.17 9.50 -4.57
C THR A 541 7.27 9.97 -5.52
N ILE A 542 8.52 9.60 -5.22
CA ILE A 542 9.68 9.80 -6.09
C ILE A 542 10.20 8.42 -6.47
N VAL A 543 10.24 8.13 -7.77
CA VAL A 543 10.79 6.88 -8.31
C VAL A 543 12.18 7.12 -8.87
N GLU A 544 13.11 6.22 -8.57
CA GLU A 544 14.50 6.34 -8.97
C GLU A 544 14.71 6.06 -10.47
N LYS A 545 15.84 6.52 -11.01
CA LYS A 545 16.28 6.16 -12.36
C LYS A 545 16.29 4.64 -12.53
N GLY A 546 15.74 4.17 -13.63
CA GLY A 546 15.66 2.75 -13.98
C GLY A 546 14.44 2.02 -13.42
N THR A 547 13.64 2.66 -12.55
CA THR A 547 12.38 2.11 -12.08
C THR A 547 11.44 1.83 -13.27
N ILE A 548 10.80 0.67 -13.26
CA ILE A 548 9.76 0.31 -14.23
C ILE A 548 8.40 0.74 -13.67
N LEU A 549 7.63 1.43 -14.51
CA LEU A 549 6.25 1.84 -14.28
C LEU A 549 5.36 1.18 -15.33
N THR A 550 4.08 1.03 -15.02
CA THR A 550 3.07 0.73 -16.05
C THR A 550 2.43 2.03 -16.49
N ARG A 551 2.57 2.40 -17.76
CA ARG A 551 1.78 3.44 -18.39
C ARG A 551 0.40 2.90 -18.76
N THR A 552 -0.62 3.46 -18.13
CA THR A 552 -2.03 3.11 -18.37
C THR A 552 -2.73 4.11 -19.29
N GLN A 553 -2.22 5.34 -19.38
CA GLN A 553 -2.70 6.34 -20.33
C GLN A 553 -1.56 7.22 -20.82
N LYS A 554 -1.25 7.14 -22.12
CA LYS A 554 -0.26 8.00 -22.76
C LYS A 554 -0.84 9.38 -23.07
N ALA A 555 -0.07 10.43 -22.81
CA ALA A 555 -0.46 11.82 -23.05
C ALA A 555 -1.84 12.17 -22.44
N ALA A 556 -2.06 11.76 -21.19
CA ALA A 556 -3.27 12.03 -20.44
C ALA A 556 -3.55 13.55 -20.27
N SER A 557 -2.50 14.38 -20.26
CA SER A 557 -2.63 15.84 -20.21
C SER A 557 -1.38 16.54 -20.75
N THR A 558 -1.52 17.82 -21.10
CA THR A 558 -0.39 18.74 -21.38
C THR A 558 -0.54 19.96 -20.48
N LYS A 559 0.39 20.15 -19.54
CA LYS A 559 0.35 21.24 -18.56
C LYS A 559 1.76 21.62 -18.10
N ASP A 560 1.97 22.89 -17.83
CA ASP A 560 3.25 23.46 -17.36
C ASP A 560 4.44 23.16 -18.29
N GLY A 561 4.18 23.03 -19.60
CA GLY A 561 5.21 22.70 -20.60
C GLY A 561 5.57 21.21 -20.69
N TYR A 562 4.90 20.34 -19.95
CA TYR A 562 5.11 18.90 -19.97
C TYR A 562 3.91 18.14 -20.55
N THR A 563 4.19 17.04 -21.26
CA THR A 563 3.18 15.99 -21.48
C THR A 563 3.17 15.05 -20.28
N TRP A 564 2.00 14.78 -19.72
CA TRP A 564 1.80 13.91 -18.56
C TRP A 564 1.18 12.59 -18.99
N ASP A 565 1.77 11.48 -18.56
CA ASP A 565 1.23 10.13 -18.73
C ASP A 565 0.64 9.66 -17.39
N LYS A 566 -0.50 8.96 -17.43
CA LYS A 566 -1.02 8.25 -16.26
C LYS A 566 -0.27 6.94 -16.10
N VAL A 567 0.22 6.69 -14.90
CA VAL A 567 1.10 5.56 -14.59
C VAL A 567 0.70 4.88 -13.27
N VAL A 568 1.12 3.62 -13.15
CA VAL A 568 1.05 2.82 -11.92
C VAL A 568 2.45 2.36 -11.56
N THR A 569 2.87 2.59 -10.31
CA THR A 569 4.20 2.17 -9.82
C THR A 569 4.24 0.66 -9.53
N GLY A 570 5.43 0.09 -9.33
CA GLY A 570 5.58 -1.31 -8.86
C GLY A 570 4.94 -1.57 -7.49
N SER A 571 4.82 -0.54 -6.64
CA SER A 571 4.06 -0.58 -5.37
C SER A 571 2.55 -0.37 -5.55
N GLY A 572 2.09 -0.07 -6.76
CA GLY A 572 0.67 0.10 -7.09
C GLY A 572 0.11 1.50 -6.82
N ILE A 573 0.93 2.53 -6.70
CA ILE A 573 0.47 3.93 -6.63
C ILE A 573 0.02 4.37 -8.02
N ILE A 574 -1.20 4.85 -8.15
CA ILE A 574 -1.70 5.50 -9.38
C ILE A 574 -1.34 6.99 -9.34
N GLY A 575 -0.77 7.51 -10.43
CA GLY A 575 -0.53 8.94 -10.55
C GLY A 575 -0.12 9.35 -11.96
N TYR A 576 0.48 10.53 -12.07
CA TYR A 576 0.89 11.16 -13.32
C TYR A 576 2.40 11.40 -13.31
N ALA A 577 3.06 10.92 -14.36
CA ALA A 577 4.48 11.14 -14.63
C ALA A 577 4.62 12.15 -15.76
N ALA A 578 5.45 13.18 -15.57
CA ALA A 578 5.82 14.08 -16.65
C ALA A 578 6.70 13.30 -17.65
N ARG A 579 6.17 12.97 -18.83
CA ARG A 579 6.87 12.17 -19.86
C ARG A 579 8.00 12.94 -20.52
N ALA A 580 7.73 14.17 -20.94
CA ALA A 580 8.69 15.02 -21.65
C ALA A 580 8.31 16.51 -21.52
N GLY A 581 9.32 17.39 -21.46
CA GLY A 581 9.18 18.85 -21.54
C GLY A 581 10.43 19.43 -22.20
N GLY A 582 10.25 20.23 -23.27
CA GLY A 582 11.38 20.66 -24.11
C GLY A 582 12.01 19.48 -24.89
N ASN A 583 13.34 19.32 -24.80
CA ASN A 583 14.13 18.26 -25.47
C ASN A 583 14.37 17.01 -24.61
N GLU A 584 13.90 16.99 -23.36
CA GLU A 584 14.22 15.92 -22.39
C GLU A 584 13.07 14.91 -22.26
N GLN A 585 13.40 13.62 -22.31
CA GLN A 585 12.49 12.53 -21.96
C GLN A 585 12.77 12.04 -20.53
N ASN A 586 11.73 11.86 -19.74
CA ASN A 586 11.81 11.39 -18.36
C ASN A 586 11.44 9.91 -18.21
N ILE A 587 10.63 9.37 -19.12
CA ILE A 587 10.24 7.96 -19.20
C ILE A 587 10.29 7.47 -20.65
N GLU A 588 10.77 6.25 -20.84
CA GLU A 588 10.91 5.61 -22.15
C GLU A 588 10.22 4.23 -22.15
N PRO A 589 9.60 3.80 -23.27
CA PRO A 589 9.11 2.43 -23.42
C PRO A 589 10.17 1.40 -23.09
N VAL A 590 9.81 0.38 -22.31
CA VAL A 590 10.60 -0.85 -22.20
C VAL A 590 10.44 -1.60 -23.52
N SER A 591 11.24 -1.22 -24.51
CA SER A 591 11.34 -1.99 -25.75
C SER A 591 11.95 -3.36 -25.43
N PRO A 592 11.67 -4.41 -26.24
CA PRO A 592 12.51 -5.60 -26.22
C PRO A 592 13.98 -5.14 -26.31
N SER A 593 14.87 -5.84 -25.63
CA SER A 593 16.30 -5.70 -25.87
C SER A 593 16.50 -5.83 -27.38
N ASN A 594 16.63 -4.71 -28.08
CA ASN A 594 17.09 -4.72 -29.46
C ASN A 594 18.43 -5.44 -29.41
N PRO A 595 18.63 -6.47 -30.25
CA PRO A 595 19.77 -7.37 -30.13
C PRO A 595 21.02 -6.50 -30.10
N THR A 596 21.73 -6.53 -28.97
CA THR A 596 23.01 -5.85 -28.84
C THR A 596 23.84 -6.35 -30.00
N THR A 597 24.11 -5.50 -31.00
CA THR A 597 24.89 -5.87 -32.18
C THR A 597 26.33 -6.05 -31.76
N SER A 598 26.61 -7.21 -31.19
CA SER A 598 27.96 -7.74 -31.06
C SER A 598 28.40 -8.20 -32.45
N LYS A 599 29.65 -7.92 -32.81
CA LYS A 599 30.26 -8.48 -34.03
C LYS A 599 30.42 -10.01 -33.93
N ASP A 600 30.26 -10.56 -32.73
CA ASP A 600 30.53 -11.95 -32.42
C ASP A 600 29.26 -12.79 -32.24
N PHE A 601 28.13 -12.16 -31.89
CA PHE A 601 26.84 -12.84 -31.80
C PHE A 601 25.65 -11.91 -32.01
N LYS A 602 24.53 -12.48 -32.46
CA LYS A 602 23.23 -11.83 -32.60
C LYS A 602 22.10 -12.82 -32.34
N ILE A 603 20.94 -12.32 -31.93
CA ILE A 603 19.73 -13.13 -31.82
C ILE A 603 18.93 -12.97 -33.11
N VAL A 604 18.56 -14.08 -33.74
CA VAL A 604 17.74 -14.12 -34.96
C VAL A 604 16.65 -15.18 -34.77
N ASN A 605 15.39 -14.73 -34.74
CA ASN A 605 14.23 -15.58 -34.46
C ASN A 605 14.43 -16.37 -33.15
N THR A 606 14.42 -17.70 -33.21
CA THR A 606 14.62 -18.61 -32.08
C THR A 606 16.08 -19.01 -31.86
N ASN A 607 17.03 -18.42 -32.60
CA ASN A 607 18.43 -18.80 -32.57
C ASN A 607 19.31 -17.69 -32.00
N PHE A 608 20.29 -18.08 -31.18
CA PHE A 608 21.43 -17.26 -30.80
C PHE A 608 22.58 -17.61 -31.76
N VAL A 609 22.82 -16.76 -32.74
CA VAL A 609 23.80 -16.99 -33.82
C VAL A 609 25.12 -16.35 -33.44
N CYS A 610 26.22 -17.09 -33.46
CA CYS A 610 27.54 -16.57 -33.11
C CYS A 610 28.65 -17.05 -34.03
N ILE A 611 29.78 -16.34 -34.04
CA ILE A 611 30.98 -16.73 -34.78
C ILE A 611 31.73 -17.86 -34.06
N PRO A 612 32.63 -18.60 -34.75
CA PRO A 612 33.50 -19.59 -34.13
C PRO A 612 34.28 -19.02 -32.94
N ASN A 613 34.50 -19.85 -31.91
CA ASN A 613 35.24 -19.49 -30.69
C ASN A 613 34.59 -18.41 -29.81
N THR A 614 33.30 -18.12 -30.00
CA THR A 614 32.54 -17.31 -29.01
C THR A 614 32.49 -18.07 -27.68
N THR A 615 32.85 -17.41 -26.58
CA THR A 615 32.90 -18.05 -25.26
C THR A 615 31.73 -17.64 -24.36
N VAL A 616 31.44 -18.48 -23.35
CA VAL A 616 30.43 -18.21 -22.31
C VAL A 616 30.72 -16.88 -21.60
N GLU A 617 31.98 -16.58 -21.31
CA GLU A 617 32.40 -15.35 -20.64
C GLU A 617 32.09 -14.12 -21.50
N LYS A 618 32.33 -14.22 -22.81
CA LYS A 618 32.06 -13.13 -23.76
C LYS A 618 30.58 -12.82 -23.90
N VAL A 619 29.75 -13.86 -23.88
CA VAL A 619 28.29 -13.70 -23.84
C VAL A 619 27.86 -13.08 -22.51
N LYS A 620 28.36 -13.58 -21.38
CA LYS A 620 28.02 -13.06 -20.05
C LYS A 620 28.49 -11.62 -19.81
N ALA A 621 29.54 -11.17 -20.50
CA ALA A 621 29.93 -9.77 -20.50
C ALA A 621 28.89 -8.85 -21.15
N THR A 622 28.03 -9.38 -22.03
CA THR A 622 26.95 -8.64 -22.70
C THR A 622 25.59 -8.90 -22.06
N TYR A 623 25.31 -10.16 -21.70
CA TYR A 623 24.08 -10.62 -21.07
C TYR A 623 24.44 -11.26 -19.73
N SER A 624 24.51 -10.45 -18.66
CA SER A 624 25.00 -10.89 -17.35
C SER A 624 24.16 -12.01 -16.72
N ASP A 625 22.90 -12.12 -17.12
CA ASP A 625 21.94 -13.13 -16.68
C ASP A 625 21.95 -14.40 -17.55
N ALA A 626 22.77 -14.46 -18.60
CA ALA A 626 22.77 -15.57 -19.55
C ALA A 626 23.10 -16.91 -18.89
N VAL A 627 22.24 -17.91 -19.12
CA VAL A 627 22.44 -19.30 -18.69
C VAL A 627 22.57 -20.20 -19.90
N ILE A 628 23.73 -20.82 -20.08
CA ILE A 628 23.99 -21.77 -21.18
C ILE A 628 23.84 -23.18 -20.64
N LYS A 629 23.13 -24.04 -21.36
CA LYS A 629 22.93 -25.45 -21.00
C LYS A 629 23.21 -26.38 -22.18
N LYS A 630 23.86 -27.50 -21.88
CA LYS A 630 23.84 -28.71 -22.69
C LYS A 630 22.91 -29.69 -22.00
N ASP A 631 21.78 -29.99 -22.64
CA ASP A 631 20.69 -30.76 -22.01
C ASP A 631 20.27 -30.14 -20.67
N ASN A 632 20.44 -30.86 -19.56
CA ASN A 632 20.12 -30.39 -18.21
C ASN A 632 21.33 -29.84 -17.44
N THR A 633 22.52 -29.79 -18.07
CA THR A 633 23.76 -29.37 -17.42
C THR A 633 24.12 -27.94 -17.78
N THR A 634 24.27 -27.07 -16.78
CA THR A 634 24.72 -25.69 -16.97
C THR A 634 26.20 -25.65 -17.32
N ILE A 635 26.53 -24.97 -18.42
CA ILE A 635 27.90 -24.72 -18.87
C ILE A 635 28.32 -23.32 -18.38
N THR A 636 29.37 -23.25 -17.59
CA THR A 636 29.80 -22.00 -16.95
C THR A 636 31.01 -21.34 -17.62
N THR A 637 31.79 -22.09 -18.39
CA THR A 637 33.00 -21.62 -19.07
C THR A 637 33.20 -22.31 -20.43
N GLY A 638 34.05 -21.73 -21.29
CA GLY A 638 34.48 -22.33 -22.56
C GLY A 638 33.70 -21.87 -23.79
N ASN A 639 34.00 -22.48 -24.95
CA ASN A 639 33.37 -22.14 -26.23
C ASN A 639 31.91 -22.60 -26.28
N LEU A 640 31.08 -21.85 -27.00
CA LEU A 640 29.74 -22.24 -27.36
C LEU A 640 29.76 -23.35 -28.44
N THR A 641 28.68 -24.13 -28.51
CA THR A 641 28.51 -25.25 -29.44
C THR A 641 27.11 -25.21 -30.03
N THR A 642 26.97 -25.52 -31.33
CA THR A 642 25.66 -25.60 -31.98
C THR A 642 24.78 -26.64 -31.29
N GLY A 643 23.52 -26.29 -31.01
CA GLY A 643 22.56 -27.15 -30.32
C GLY A 643 22.48 -26.95 -28.80
N TYR A 644 23.41 -26.20 -28.20
CA TYR A 644 23.25 -25.79 -26.79
C TYR A 644 22.08 -24.81 -26.66
N LYS A 645 21.45 -24.79 -25.48
CA LYS A 645 20.42 -23.80 -25.16
C LYS A 645 21.04 -22.63 -24.42
N ILE A 646 20.57 -21.43 -24.71
CA ILE A 646 20.91 -20.23 -23.97
C ILE A 646 19.65 -19.50 -23.55
N SER A 647 19.53 -19.21 -22.25
CA SER A 647 18.45 -18.40 -21.68
C SER A 647 18.98 -17.00 -21.43
N ILE A 648 18.37 -15.98 -22.03
CA ILE A 648 18.67 -14.55 -21.84
C ILE A 648 17.34 -13.82 -21.61
N ASP A 649 17.27 -12.98 -20.58
CA ASP A 649 16.06 -12.22 -20.21
C ASP A 649 14.82 -13.12 -20.05
N GLY A 650 15.02 -14.37 -19.60
CA GLY A 650 13.96 -15.37 -19.44
C GLY A 650 13.42 -15.99 -20.75
N LYS A 651 14.04 -15.71 -21.90
CA LYS A 651 13.74 -16.36 -23.18
C LYS A 651 14.82 -17.38 -23.54
N ASP A 652 14.40 -18.54 -24.02
CA ASP A 652 15.28 -19.61 -24.48
C ASP A 652 15.54 -19.50 -25.98
N TYR A 653 16.81 -19.61 -26.36
CA TYR A 653 17.28 -19.68 -27.73
C TYR A 653 18.15 -20.92 -27.93
N ILE A 654 18.22 -21.40 -29.17
CA ILE A 654 19.16 -22.45 -29.55
C ILE A 654 20.40 -21.80 -30.14
N ILE A 655 21.58 -22.20 -29.68
CA ILE A 655 22.85 -21.69 -30.17
C ILE A 655 23.14 -22.28 -31.55
N ALA A 656 23.50 -21.42 -32.50
CA ALA A 656 24.01 -21.79 -33.81
C ALA A 656 25.37 -21.11 -34.03
N VAL A 657 26.45 -21.88 -33.91
CA VAL A 657 27.81 -21.39 -34.17
C VAL A 657 28.07 -21.52 -35.66
N LYS A 658 28.29 -20.40 -36.36
CA LYS A 658 28.55 -20.44 -37.81
C LYS A 658 29.77 -21.31 -38.11
N GLY A 659 29.59 -22.29 -38.99
CA GLY A 659 30.61 -23.25 -39.38
C GLY A 659 30.65 -24.55 -38.56
N ASP A 660 29.96 -24.65 -37.42
CA ASP A 660 29.81 -25.89 -36.62
C ASP A 660 28.54 -26.63 -37.09
N SER A 661 28.62 -27.21 -38.28
CA SER A 661 27.49 -27.81 -39.00
C SER A 661 27.22 -29.25 -38.55
N ASN A 662 28.19 -29.90 -37.92
CA ASN A 662 28.04 -31.24 -37.35
C ASN A 662 27.70 -31.22 -35.84
N CYS A 663 27.62 -30.03 -35.24
CA CYS A 663 27.30 -29.78 -33.84
C CYS A 663 28.30 -30.40 -32.83
N ASP A 664 29.57 -30.54 -33.21
CA ASP A 664 30.62 -31.08 -32.34
C ASP A 664 31.37 -30.01 -31.54
N GLY A 665 31.10 -28.73 -31.81
CA GLY A 665 31.68 -27.57 -31.12
C GLY A 665 33.03 -27.13 -31.68
N LYS A 666 33.46 -27.69 -32.80
CA LYS A 666 34.70 -27.31 -33.51
C LYS A 666 34.36 -27.01 -34.96
N VAL A 667 34.97 -25.97 -35.51
CA VAL A 667 34.82 -25.63 -36.93
C VAL A 667 35.99 -26.22 -37.71
N THR A 668 35.75 -27.30 -38.44
CA THR A 668 36.77 -28.13 -39.10
C THR A 668 36.39 -28.52 -40.53
N PRO A 669 37.29 -29.18 -41.30
CA PRO A 669 36.91 -29.76 -42.59
C PRO A 669 35.79 -30.82 -42.51
N ALA A 670 35.50 -31.37 -41.32
CA ALA A 670 34.38 -32.28 -41.13
C ALA A 670 33.03 -31.57 -41.36
N ASP A 671 32.88 -30.33 -40.85
CA ASP A 671 31.69 -29.51 -41.06
C ASP A 671 31.47 -29.17 -42.54
N SER A 672 32.56 -28.81 -43.22
CA SER A 672 32.56 -28.58 -44.66
C SER A 672 32.08 -29.82 -45.43
N THR A 673 32.47 -31.02 -44.98
CA THR A 673 32.03 -32.29 -45.57
C THR A 673 30.54 -32.53 -45.34
N ILE A 674 30.00 -32.18 -44.16
CA ILE A 674 28.56 -32.27 -43.86
C ILE A 674 27.75 -31.36 -44.79
N ILE A 675 28.21 -30.13 -45.02
CA ILE A 675 27.57 -29.21 -45.97
C ILE A 675 27.53 -29.80 -47.38
N LEU A 676 28.66 -30.30 -47.88
CA LEU A 676 28.71 -30.90 -49.23
C LEU A 676 27.80 -32.12 -49.34
N ARG A 677 27.79 -32.98 -48.33
CA ARG A 677 26.90 -34.15 -48.26
C ARG A 677 25.44 -33.74 -48.22
N ALA A 678 25.10 -32.68 -47.48
CA ALA A 678 23.74 -32.17 -47.43
C ALA A 678 23.30 -31.59 -48.79
N TYR A 679 24.18 -30.84 -49.45
CA TYR A 679 23.91 -30.28 -50.77
C TYR A 679 23.63 -31.34 -51.84
N VAL A 680 24.32 -32.50 -51.78
CA VAL A 680 24.06 -33.64 -52.69
C VAL A 680 22.97 -34.60 -52.18
N GLY A 681 22.26 -34.27 -51.11
CA GLY A 681 21.15 -35.08 -50.57
C GLY A 681 21.57 -36.36 -49.83
N LEU A 682 22.82 -36.47 -49.40
CA LEU A 682 23.33 -37.61 -48.63
C LEU A 682 23.10 -37.47 -47.11
N VAL A 683 22.80 -36.27 -46.62
CA VAL A 683 22.49 -35.96 -45.21
C VAL A 683 21.42 -34.87 -45.18
N ASN A 684 20.49 -34.93 -44.23
CA ASN A 684 19.51 -33.86 -44.02
C ASN A 684 19.96 -32.99 -42.84
N LEU A 685 20.31 -31.73 -43.12
CA LEU A 685 20.48 -30.71 -42.08
C LEU A 685 19.11 -30.17 -41.67
N SER A 686 18.91 -29.95 -40.37
CA SER A 686 17.68 -29.35 -39.86
C SER A 686 17.97 -28.44 -38.66
N GLY A 687 17.04 -27.55 -38.34
CA GLY A 687 17.14 -26.65 -37.18
C GLY A 687 18.39 -25.77 -37.20
N GLU A 688 19.01 -25.65 -36.03
CA GLU A 688 20.21 -24.88 -35.75
C GLU A 688 21.42 -25.30 -36.60
N ALA A 689 21.53 -26.58 -36.98
CA ALA A 689 22.60 -27.06 -37.84
C ALA A 689 22.51 -26.46 -39.26
N THR A 690 21.30 -26.17 -39.74
CA THR A 690 21.10 -25.47 -41.02
C THR A 690 21.53 -24.01 -40.92
N VAL A 691 21.25 -23.37 -39.77
CA VAL A 691 21.64 -21.97 -39.51
C VAL A 691 23.14 -21.84 -39.35
N ALA A 692 23.79 -22.82 -38.71
CA ALA A 692 25.25 -22.92 -38.59
C ALA A 692 25.93 -23.14 -39.96
N ALA A 693 25.31 -23.91 -40.85
CA ALA A 693 25.83 -24.24 -42.17
C ALA A 693 25.80 -23.07 -43.18
N ASP A 694 24.87 -22.13 -43.07
CA ASP A 694 24.80 -20.93 -43.93
C ASP A 694 25.86 -19.89 -43.50
N THR A 695 27.13 -20.16 -43.77
CA THR A 695 28.25 -19.32 -43.32
C THR A 695 28.39 -18.00 -44.07
N ASN A 696 27.81 -17.87 -45.27
CA ASN A 696 27.85 -16.63 -46.05
C ASN A 696 26.59 -15.74 -45.83
N ASN A 697 25.60 -16.23 -45.08
CA ASN A 697 24.34 -15.55 -44.76
C ASN A 697 23.47 -15.21 -45.99
N ASP A 698 23.54 -16.03 -47.03
CA ASP A 698 22.69 -15.87 -48.22
C ASP A 698 21.34 -16.62 -48.11
N GLY A 699 21.13 -17.32 -47.00
CA GLY A 699 19.92 -18.09 -46.72
C GLY A 699 19.87 -19.46 -47.40
N LYS A 700 20.97 -19.90 -48.04
CA LYS A 700 21.08 -21.20 -48.70
C LYS A 700 22.32 -21.94 -48.21
N VAL A 701 22.20 -23.26 -48.03
CA VAL A 701 23.35 -24.10 -47.70
C VAL A 701 23.91 -24.67 -49.00
N THR A 702 25.09 -24.19 -49.41
CA THR A 702 25.71 -24.53 -50.71
C THR A 702 27.19 -24.88 -50.58
N PRO A 703 27.86 -25.34 -51.66
CA PRO A 703 29.32 -25.51 -51.64
C PRO A 703 30.10 -24.21 -51.35
N ALA A 704 29.49 -23.03 -51.52
CA ALA A 704 30.12 -21.77 -51.13
C ALA A 704 30.36 -21.71 -49.61
N ASP A 705 29.43 -22.23 -48.81
CA ASP A 705 29.57 -22.28 -47.35
C ASP A 705 30.64 -23.25 -46.90
N SER A 706 30.67 -24.42 -47.51
CA SER A 706 31.73 -25.41 -47.35
C SER A 706 33.12 -24.79 -47.62
N THR A 707 33.22 -23.94 -48.63
CA THR A 707 34.46 -23.22 -48.97
C THR A 707 34.83 -22.19 -47.90
N THR A 708 33.85 -21.47 -47.34
CA THR A 708 34.07 -20.51 -46.25
C THR A 708 34.65 -21.20 -45.02
N ILE A 709 34.13 -22.38 -44.63
CA ILE A 709 34.67 -23.18 -43.52
C ILE A 709 36.13 -23.59 -43.78
N LEU A 710 36.43 -24.11 -44.98
CA LEU A 710 37.79 -24.54 -45.30
C LEU A 710 38.79 -23.38 -45.29
N ARG A 711 38.40 -22.23 -45.85
CA ARG A 711 39.22 -21.00 -45.82
C ARG A 711 39.44 -20.50 -44.41
N ALA A 712 38.44 -20.60 -43.54
CA ALA A 712 38.58 -20.25 -42.13
C ALA A 712 39.50 -21.20 -41.38
N TYR A 713 39.38 -22.50 -41.63
CA TYR A 713 40.21 -23.51 -41.01
C TYR A 713 41.71 -23.32 -41.30
N VAL A 714 42.06 -22.87 -42.51
CA VAL A 714 43.46 -22.57 -42.90
C VAL A 714 43.88 -21.11 -42.65
N GLY A 715 43.04 -20.31 -42.00
CA GLY A 715 43.35 -18.93 -41.62
C GLY A 715 43.34 -17.91 -42.77
N LEU A 716 42.71 -18.23 -43.90
CA LEU A 716 42.62 -17.32 -45.06
C LEU A 716 41.51 -16.29 -44.92
N ASN A 717 40.38 -16.63 -44.29
CA ASN A 717 39.22 -15.74 -44.07
C ASN A 717 38.61 -16.01 -42.68
N ASN A 718 38.04 -15.00 -42.02
CA ASN A 718 37.22 -15.23 -40.82
C ASN A 718 35.74 -15.42 -41.19
N ILE A 719 35.02 -16.24 -40.43
CA ILE A 719 33.56 -16.37 -40.53
C ILE A 719 32.91 -15.24 -39.74
N SER A 720 31.94 -14.55 -40.37
CA SER A 720 31.22 -13.41 -39.78
C SER A 720 29.71 -13.65 -39.78
N ILE A 721 28.99 -12.87 -38.97
CA ILE A 721 27.53 -12.91 -38.80
C ILE A 721 26.85 -11.63 -39.24
#